data_AF-W7HZ83-F1
#
_entry.id   AF-W7HZ83-F1
#
_cell.length_a   1.000
_cell.length_b   1.000
_cell.length_c   1.000
_cell.angle_alpha   90.00
_cell.angle_beta   90.00
_cell.angle_gamma   90.00
#
_symmetry.space_group_name_H-M   'P 1'
#
loop_
_entity.id
_entity.type
_entity.pdbx_description
1 polymer ?
#
loop_
_entity_poly.entity_id
_entity_poly.type
_entity_poly.pdbx_seq_one_letter_code
_entity_poly.pdbx_strand_id
1 'polypeptide(L)'
;MPARQEGRPRCPSRGAPPASGGGGQGNIKKAFYEGSKKKEVGVSDLTLISKISNEAINENLMKRFEAAEIYTYIGHVLISVNPFRDLGIYVDSIMESYKGKNRLEMPPHVFAIAEASYYNMNAYRDNQCIIISGESGAGKTEAAKRIMQYIANVSGGQSNSHITEIKNMVLATNPLLEAFGCAKTLRNNNSSRHGKYLEIQFNAQGEPCGANITNYLLEKARVVGQISNERNFHIFYQFSKAANQGYRELFGIQEPSAYEYTSKSRCLEVPGIDDHKEFSETLEAMRVIGLTQQEQDDIFRLLATILWLGNVKFREDDSGNAEIVDAGVTDFAAYLLQVDGAALHKALSIRIVETSRGGRRGSIYESPLNPVQANAVRDTLAKAIYNNLFEWIVDRINVSMKAREQTSYTIGILDIYGFEIFDKNSFEQLCINYVNEKLQQIFIELTLKTEQEEYVREQIEWQPIKYFNNKIVCDLIEEKRPPGVFAALNDACATAHADSSAADGTFIQRLNALSTNPHFQQRQSQFIIKHYAGDVTYQIEHMTDKNKDQLLRDIHELIESSDNQFLHTIFPQQVATDTKGRRPPTASDKIKASANDLVNTLSKATPSYIRTIKPNQNKSPKEYDSAAVLHQIKYLGLQENVRIRRAGFAYRQTFERFIDRFYLLSPKTSYAGDYIWAGDPRSGSEVILRDTRIPKEEWQMGTTKAFIKTPETLFALETMRDRYWHNMAIRIQRAWRNYLRYRSECAIRIQRWWRNLTGGTDFIKLRDYGHTVLAGRKERRRFSLLGSRRFMGDYLGIDNRGGYGEHVRNSIQIPTGDKTVFSCRGELLVSKLGRSSKPNPRLLVLTNRNFYIITQNIVNNNLQILAERAIPLGTIKFIGMSSLQDDWFSLGVGAPQAPDPLLSCIFKTEMVTHMKGLMPGIFDLRMGPNIEYNKKPGKIAVVKTLKDPAVLRDDLYKSGTIHVGPGESPSSRSRPTPKPKAKPAKAITSGGLLKKSVNGKLSSQARGGGRSTPQPQPRPVPQQLPGGGHSMVSSVPPQVVMPVQAAVPQQVSMLNGSASHQRTPSSSSARAPPPPPPPPPPPFAAPSQDPIYRVLYDFAGQGENELSLIKGEVIIIIQKELNGWWLAKKQDDSQGWAPSAYIKEEEVPKPAPPPPPPPPAPAAMNLASAKPKPPPPPRPNKTSAAAAAAARRPNPMQQASEAATPPALRGSGLSTETRSSNPSLAGGLAAALKKRQQANRATDDDNDDDW
;
A
#
# COMPACT_ATOMS: atom_id res chain seq x y z
N MET A 1 39.50 5.50 0.44
CA MET A 1 40.36 4.44 -0.14
C MET A 1 41.08 3.69 0.99
N PRO A 2 41.36 2.37 0.86
CA PRO A 2 40.78 1.37 -0.06
C PRO A 2 39.47 0.79 0.53
N ALA A 3 38.43 0.43 -0.23
CA ALA A 3 38.33 -0.51 -1.36
C ALA A 3 38.41 -2.00 -0.94
N ARG A 4 37.32 -2.73 -1.18
CA ARG A 4 37.21 -4.20 -1.17
C ARG A 4 36.30 -4.62 -2.32
N GLN A 5 36.60 -5.76 -2.93
CA GLN A 5 36.05 -6.18 -4.22
C GLN A 5 34.66 -6.82 -4.09
N GLU A 6 33.85 -6.62 -5.12
CA GLU A 6 32.59 -7.34 -5.35
C GLU A 6 32.85 -8.69 -6.05
N GLY A 7 32.01 -9.69 -5.75
CA GLY A 7 32.05 -11.00 -6.41
C GLY A 7 31.00 -11.09 -7.51
N ARG A 8 31.40 -11.43 -8.74
CA ARG A 8 30.48 -11.63 -9.88
C ARG A 8 29.47 -12.76 -9.62
N PRO A 9 28.20 -12.63 -10.02
CA PRO A 9 27.26 -13.75 -10.08
C PRO A 9 27.66 -14.74 -11.19
N ARG A 10 27.27 -16.01 -11.05
CA ARG A 10 27.39 -17.05 -12.10
C ARG A 10 26.05 -17.27 -12.78
N CYS A 11 26.07 -17.46 -14.11
CA CYS A 11 24.88 -17.83 -14.88
C CYS A 11 24.39 -19.24 -14.53
N PRO A 12 23.07 -19.51 -14.60
CA PRO A 12 22.52 -20.86 -14.45
C PRO A 12 22.74 -21.70 -15.72
N SER A 13 23.19 -22.94 -15.55
CA SER A 13 23.30 -23.94 -16.61
C SER A 13 21.96 -24.63 -16.89
N ARG A 14 21.63 -24.88 -18.17
CA ARG A 14 20.44 -25.66 -18.56
C ARG A 14 20.50 -27.09 -17.99
N GLY A 15 19.36 -27.59 -17.51
CA GLY A 15 19.14 -29.00 -17.13
C GLY A 15 18.01 -29.61 -17.96
N ALA A 16 18.11 -30.90 -18.26
CA ALA A 16 17.15 -31.68 -19.04
C ALA A 16 15.96 -32.18 -18.18
N PRO A 17 14.83 -32.64 -18.77
CA PRO A 17 13.64 -33.02 -18.00
C PRO A 17 13.84 -34.32 -17.21
N PRO A 18 13.13 -34.50 -16.08
CA PRO A 18 13.22 -35.71 -15.25
C PRO A 18 12.45 -36.88 -15.87
N ALA A 19 13.03 -38.08 -15.78
CA ALA A 19 12.36 -39.33 -16.14
C ALA A 19 11.44 -39.85 -15.00
N SER A 20 10.53 -40.75 -15.35
CA SER A 20 9.52 -41.32 -14.44
C SER A 20 10.02 -42.48 -13.58
N GLY A 21 9.52 -42.57 -12.34
CA GLY A 21 9.47 -43.82 -11.57
C GLY A 21 10.50 -43.92 -10.43
N GLY A 22 9.99 -43.95 -9.18
CA GLY A 22 10.81 -44.16 -7.99
C GLY A 22 10.07 -43.71 -6.73
N GLY A 23 9.41 -44.64 -6.03
CA GLY A 23 8.66 -44.34 -4.81
C GLY A 23 9.59 -44.03 -3.63
N GLY A 24 9.48 -42.83 -3.08
CA GLY A 24 10.16 -42.40 -1.85
C GLY A 24 9.31 -41.40 -1.07
N GLN A 25 9.36 -41.46 0.26
CA GLN A 25 8.55 -40.59 1.12
C GLN A 25 8.87 -39.12 0.88
N GLY A 26 7.83 -38.30 0.67
CA GLY A 26 7.97 -36.89 0.37
C GLY A 26 8.49 -36.10 1.57
N ASN A 27 9.75 -35.67 1.52
CA ASN A 27 10.27 -34.68 2.48
C ASN A 27 9.46 -33.38 2.35
N ILE A 28 8.73 -33.03 3.41
CA ILE A 28 7.97 -31.79 3.52
C ILE A 28 8.92 -30.60 3.28
N LYS A 29 8.60 -29.78 2.26
CA LYS A 29 9.37 -28.59 1.94
C LYS A 29 9.18 -27.59 3.10
N LYS A 30 10.28 -27.20 3.77
CA LYS A 30 10.23 -26.19 4.85
C LYS A 30 9.45 -24.95 4.36
N ALA A 31 8.36 -24.64 5.07
CA ALA A 31 7.45 -23.56 4.71
C ALA A 31 8.22 -22.24 4.51
N PHE A 32 8.05 -21.62 3.35
CA PHE A 32 8.82 -20.44 2.95
C PHE A 32 8.37 -19.24 3.80
N TYR A 33 9.27 -18.74 4.66
CA TYR A 33 8.98 -17.59 5.50
C TYR A 33 9.13 -16.30 4.69
N GLU A 34 8.02 -15.75 4.20
CA GLU A 34 7.99 -14.42 3.60
C GLU A 34 8.37 -13.35 4.64
N GLY A 35 9.67 -13.02 4.69
CA GLY A 35 10.26 -12.07 5.64
C GLY A 35 9.84 -10.61 5.49
N SER A 36 8.74 -10.34 4.78
CA SER A 36 8.18 -9.01 4.52
C SER A 36 6.66 -8.96 4.70
N LYS A 37 6.09 -9.75 5.63
CA LYS A 37 4.71 -9.54 6.07
C LYS A 37 4.54 -8.14 6.66
N LYS A 38 3.90 -7.26 5.87
CA LYS A 38 3.31 -6.00 6.32
C LYS A 38 2.44 -6.30 7.54
N LYS A 39 2.52 -5.47 8.59
CA LYS A 39 1.75 -5.69 9.83
C LYS A 39 0.26 -5.71 9.48
N GLU A 40 -0.39 -6.85 9.68
CA GLU A 40 -1.79 -7.06 9.31
C GLU A 40 -2.69 -6.06 10.04
N VAL A 41 -3.56 -5.37 9.29
CA VAL A 41 -4.44 -4.33 9.83
C VAL A 41 -5.85 -4.90 9.96
N GLY A 42 -6.40 -4.84 11.16
CA GLY A 42 -7.66 -5.52 11.47
C GLY A 42 -7.55 -7.04 11.28
N VAL A 43 -8.62 -7.64 10.80
CA VAL A 43 -8.74 -9.07 10.52
C VAL A 43 -9.08 -9.26 9.04
N SER A 44 -8.34 -10.15 8.34
CA SER A 44 -8.48 -10.40 6.90
C SER A 44 -9.69 -11.28 6.51
N ASP A 45 -10.18 -12.14 7.40
CA ASP A 45 -11.48 -12.84 7.28
C ASP A 45 -12.35 -12.56 8.51
N LEU A 46 -13.56 -12.03 8.28
CA LEU A 46 -14.50 -11.66 9.34
C LEU A 46 -15.09 -12.84 10.09
N THR A 47 -14.94 -14.10 9.63
CA THR A 47 -15.24 -15.27 10.48
C THR A 47 -14.38 -15.29 11.74
N LEU A 48 -13.23 -14.62 11.71
CA LEU A 48 -12.29 -14.50 12.82
C LEU A 48 -12.47 -13.23 13.67
N ILE A 49 -13.55 -12.45 13.53
CA ILE A 49 -13.83 -11.38 14.51
C ILE A 49 -14.28 -11.97 15.85
N SER A 50 -13.84 -11.39 16.97
CA SER A 50 -14.20 -11.88 18.30
C SER A 50 -15.69 -11.68 18.62
N LYS A 51 -16.23 -10.47 18.39
CA LYS A 51 -17.66 -10.15 18.58
C LYS A 51 -18.40 -10.04 17.24
N ILE A 52 -19.45 -10.84 17.05
CA ILE A 52 -20.30 -10.80 15.84
C ILE A 52 -21.38 -9.71 15.99
N SER A 53 -21.01 -8.44 15.75
CA SER A 53 -21.95 -7.32 15.68
C SER A 53 -21.71 -6.47 14.42
N ASN A 54 -22.73 -5.72 13.99
CA ASN A 54 -22.61 -4.86 12.80
C ASN A 54 -21.53 -3.77 13.01
N GLU A 55 -21.42 -3.30 14.24
CA GLU A 55 -20.47 -2.27 14.70
C GLU A 55 -19.04 -2.82 14.68
N ALA A 56 -18.82 -4.05 15.16
CA ALA A 56 -17.51 -4.71 15.11
C ALA A 56 -17.05 -5.02 13.67
N ILE A 57 -17.99 -5.38 12.77
CA ILE A 57 -17.71 -5.52 11.34
C ILE A 57 -17.33 -4.16 10.74
N ASN A 58 -18.10 -3.11 11.05
CA ASN A 58 -17.86 -1.75 10.57
C ASN A 58 -16.50 -1.19 11.03
N GLU A 59 -16.16 -1.37 12.30
CA GLU A 59 -14.85 -1.01 12.85
C GLU A 59 -13.70 -1.72 12.13
N ASN A 60 -13.85 -2.99 11.75
CA ASN A 60 -12.81 -3.73 11.04
C ASN A 60 -12.65 -3.20 9.60
N LEU A 61 -13.75 -2.97 8.89
CA LEU A 61 -13.75 -2.43 7.53
C LEU A 61 -13.18 -1.01 7.50
N MET A 62 -13.52 -0.15 8.47
CA MET A 62 -12.95 1.19 8.63
C MET A 62 -11.44 1.15 8.81
N LYS A 63 -10.93 0.38 9.78
CA LYS A 63 -9.48 0.26 10.05
C LYS A 63 -8.70 -0.28 8.84
N ARG A 64 -9.31 -1.17 8.05
CA ARG A 64 -8.71 -1.71 6.82
C ARG A 64 -8.74 -0.70 5.67
N PHE A 65 -9.85 0.02 5.49
CA PHE A 65 -9.99 1.11 4.51
C PHE A 65 -8.99 2.26 4.75
N GLU A 66 -8.80 2.69 6.01
CA GLU A 66 -7.80 3.70 6.39
C GLU A 66 -6.36 3.27 6.02
N ALA A 67 -6.06 1.98 6.11
CA ALA A 67 -4.77 1.39 5.70
C ALA A 67 -4.68 1.06 4.19
N ALA A 68 -5.68 1.48 3.40
CA ALA A 68 -5.86 1.20 1.98
C ALA A 68 -6.00 -0.30 1.61
N GLU A 69 -6.48 -1.13 2.54
CA GLU A 69 -6.83 -2.53 2.28
C GLU A 69 -8.34 -2.67 2.09
N ILE A 70 -8.82 -2.50 0.86
CA ILE A 70 -10.25 -2.46 0.51
C ILE A 70 -10.97 -3.81 0.57
N TYR A 71 -10.21 -4.91 0.57
CA TYR A 71 -10.73 -6.28 0.47
C TYR A 71 -10.67 -7.01 1.81
N THR A 72 -11.73 -7.76 2.15
CA THR A 72 -11.84 -8.57 3.38
C THR A 72 -12.75 -9.78 3.12
N TYR A 73 -12.44 -10.97 3.62
CA TYR A 73 -13.31 -12.15 3.45
C TYR A 73 -14.42 -12.26 4.51
N ILE A 74 -15.47 -13.04 4.20
CA ILE A 74 -16.30 -13.79 5.16
C ILE A 74 -16.35 -15.24 4.68
N GLY A 75 -15.42 -16.09 5.13
CA GLY A 75 -15.30 -17.45 4.62
C GLY A 75 -15.00 -17.45 3.13
N HIS A 76 -15.97 -17.83 2.28
CA HIS A 76 -15.84 -17.81 0.80
C HIS A 76 -16.42 -16.55 0.14
N VAL A 77 -17.02 -15.63 0.90
CA VAL A 77 -17.51 -14.34 0.40
C VAL A 77 -16.38 -13.30 0.44
N LEU A 78 -16.31 -12.41 -0.55
CA LEU A 78 -15.40 -11.25 -0.55
C LEU A 78 -16.18 -9.94 -0.35
N ILE A 79 -15.74 -9.11 0.60
CA ILE A 79 -16.16 -7.71 0.73
C ILE A 79 -15.18 -6.83 -0.04
N SER A 80 -15.70 -5.80 -0.71
CA SER A 80 -14.93 -4.80 -1.45
C SER A 80 -15.43 -3.39 -1.14
N VAL A 81 -14.65 -2.57 -0.43
CA VAL A 81 -14.99 -1.17 -0.12
C VAL A 81 -14.42 -0.24 -1.20
N ASN A 82 -15.26 0.55 -1.88
CA ASN A 82 -14.80 1.40 -3.01
C ASN A 82 -13.75 2.45 -2.56
N PRO A 83 -12.50 2.43 -3.06
CA PRO A 83 -11.48 3.40 -2.67
C PRO A 83 -11.68 4.82 -3.22
N PHE A 84 -12.52 5.02 -4.24
CA PHE A 84 -12.63 6.27 -5.03
C PHE A 84 -11.29 6.83 -5.59
N ARG A 85 -10.26 5.97 -5.69
CA ARG A 85 -8.95 6.24 -6.32
C ARG A 85 -8.35 4.91 -6.78
N ASP A 86 -7.41 4.98 -7.71
CA ASP A 86 -6.52 3.83 -7.94
C ASP A 86 -5.61 3.62 -6.72
N LEU A 87 -5.28 2.35 -6.46
CA LEU A 87 -4.36 1.89 -5.42
C LEU A 87 -3.16 1.14 -6.02
N GLY A 88 -3.10 0.95 -7.34
CA GLY A 88 -2.05 0.18 -8.02
C GLY A 88 -2.15 -1.34 -7.82
N ILE A 89 -3.28 -1.84 -7.30
CA ILE A 89 -3.44 -3.25 -6.91
C ILE A 89 -3.83 -4.18 -8.08
N TYR A 90 -4.15 -3.63 -9.25
CA TYR A 90 -4.61 -4.39 -10.42
C TYR A 90 -3.54 -4.57 -11.52
N VAL A 91 -2.26 -4.31 -11.21
CA VAL A 91 -1.14 -4.47 -12.16
C VAL A 91 -0.83 -5.95 -12.43
N ASP A 92 -0.28 -6.26 -13.61
CA ASP A 92 -0.02 -7.63 -14.06
C ASP A 92 0.93 -8.41 -13.14
N SER A 93 1.89 -7.72 -12.49
CA SER A 93 2.79 -8.33 -11.50
C SER A 93 2.06 -8.80 -10.22
N ILE A 94 0.94 -8.17 -9.87
CA ILE A 94 0.05 -8.64 -8.80
C ILE A 94 -0.85 -9.76 -9.34
N MET A 95 -1.36 -9.65 -10.57
CA MET A 95 -2.18 -10.69 -11.21
C MET A 95 -1.45 -12.05 -11.25
N GLU A 96 -0.25 -12.10 -11.82
CA GLU A 96 0.58 -13.32 -11.88
C GLU A 96 0.97 -13.82 -10.48
N SER A 97 0.91 -12.96 -9.43
CA SER A 97 1.17 -13.37 -8.05
C SER A 97 0.01 -14.13 -7.39
N TYR A 98 -1.22 -14.09 -7.92
CA TYR A 98 -2.37 -14.88 -7.43
C TYR A 98 -2.54 -16.22 -8.16
N LYS A 99 -2.09 -16.29 -9.42
CA LYS A 99 -2.19 -17.45 -10.31
C LYS A 99 -1.60 -18.73 -9.72
N GLY A 100 -2.36 -19.82 -9.78
CA GLY A 100 -1.98 -21.14 -9.26
C GLY A 100 -1.86 -21.23 -7.74
N LYS A 101 -2.26 -20.21 -6.96
CA LYS A 101 -2.20 -20.22 -5.49
C LYS A 101 -3.56 -20.41 -4.86
N ASN A 102 -3.58 -21.04 -3.69
CA ASN A 102 -4.81 -21.16 -2.92
C ASN A 102 -5.21 -19.81 -2.32
N ARG A 103 -6.53 -19.55 -2.23
CA ARG A 103 -7.13 -18.35 -1.62
C ARG A 103 -6.68 -18.07 -0.17
N LEU A 104 -6.21 -19.10 0.56
CA LEU A 104 -5.67 -18.99 1.93
C LEU A 104 -4.14 -18.68 1.98
N GLU A 105 -3.44 -18.72 0.85
CA GLU A 105 -2.00 -18.45 0.76
C GLU A 105 -1.69 -16.98 0.44
N MET A 106 -2.69 -16.22 -0.02
CA MET A 106 -2.60 -14.82 -0.43
C MET A 106 -3.57 -13.93 0.37
N PRO A 107 -3.30 -12.61 0.51
CA PRO A 107 -4.24 -11.70 1.17
C PRO A 107 -5.56 -11.54 0.37
N PRO A 108 -6.63 -10.98 0.99
CA PRO A 108 -7.92 -10.82 0.32
C PRO A 108 -7.83 -9.97 -0.95
N HIS A 109 -8.32 -10.50 -2.08
CA HIS A 109 -8.35 -9.79 -3.36
C HIS A 109 -9.40 -10.36 -4.32
N VAL A 110 -9.89 -9.56 -5.26
CA VAL A 110 -10.82 -10.01 -6.32
C VAL A 110 -10.22 -11.12 -7.20
N PHE A 111 -8.92 -11.02 -7.50
CA PHE A 111 -8.19 -12.03 -8.27
C PHE A 111 -8.18 -13.42 -7.59
N ALA A 112 -8.22 -13.48 -6.26
CA ALA A 112 -8.27 -14.75 -5.53
C ALA A 112 -9.64 -15.44 -5.61
N ILE A 113 -10.72 -14.71 -5.94
CA ILE A 113 -12.03 -15.28 -6.27
C ILE A 113 -12.03 -15.76 -7.72
N ALA A 114 -11.52 -14.95 -8.65
CA ALA A 114 -11.42 -15.32 -10.07
C ALA A 114 -10.54 -16.57 -10.29
N GLU A 115 -9.38 -16.65 -9.61
CA GLU A 115 -8.53 -17.84 -9.59
C GLU A 115 -9.26 -19.05 -9.00
N ALA A 116 -9.95 -18.90 -7.87
CA ALA A 116 -10.67 -20.00 -7.25
C ALA A 116 -11.77 -20.57 -8.16
N SER A 117 -12.53 -19.71 -8.85
CA SER A 117 -13.51 -20.16 -9.85
C SER A 117 -12.84 -20.85 -11.04
N TYR A 118 -11.81 -20.24 -11.65
CA TYR A 118 -11.14 -20.82 -12.82
C TYR A 118 -10.44 -22.15 -12.49
N TYR A 119 -9.77 -22.25 -11.34
CA TYR A 119 -9.19 -23.47 -10.82
C TYR A 119 -10.26 -24.55 -10.57
N ASN A 120 -11.36 -24.21 -9.90
CA ASN A 120 -12.42 -25.17 -9.59
C ASN A 120 -13.05 -25.75 -10.85
N MET A 121 -13.31 -24.91 -11.86
CA MET A 121 -13.81 -25.34 -13.17
C MET A 121 -12.87 -26.36 -13.81
N ASN A 122 -11.56 -26.06 -13.90
CA ASN A 122 -10.59 -26.93 -14.54
C ASN A 122 -10.29 -28.21 -13.73
N ALA A 123 -10.28 -28.14 -12.40
CA ALA A 123 -9.90 -29.24 -11.51
C ALA A 123 -11.05 -30.19 -11.18
N TYR A 124 -12.27 -29.66 -10.96
CA TYR A 124 -13.44 -30.45 -10.55
C TYR A 124 -14.48 -30.63 -11.67
N ARG A 125 -14.37 -29.88 -12.77
CA ARG A 125 -15.29 -29.91 -13.93
C ARG A 125 -16.70 -29.39 -13.64
N ASP A 126 -16.82 -28.57 -12.60
CA ASP A 126 -18.06 -27.91 -12.18
C ASP A 126 -18.18 -26.50 -12.78
N ASN A 127 -19.35 -26.15 -13.31
CA ASN A 127 -19.67 -24.77 -13.68
C ASN A 127 -19.60 -23.84 -12.47
N GLN A 128 -19.23 -22.57 -12.69
CA GLN A 128 -19.06 -21.58 -11.62
C GLN A 128 -19.92 -20.34 -11.89
N CYS A 129 -20.35 -19.64 -10.84
CA CYS A 129 -20.97 -18.32 -10.99
C CYS A 129 -20.44 -17.35 -9.92
N ILE A 130 -20.19 -16.10 -10.30
CA ILE A 130 -19.68 -15.05 -9.41
C ILE A 130 -20.76 -13.96 -9.32
N ILE A 131 -21.38 -13.86 -8.16
CA ILE A 131 -22.51 -12.97 -7.90
C ILE A 131 -22.03 -11.71 -7.18
N ILE A 132 -22.15 -10.56 -7.83
CA ILE A 132 -21.67 -9.26 -7.37
C ILE A 132 -22.88 -8.39 -6.99
N SER A 133 -22.86 -7.85 -5.79
CA SER A 133 -24.00 -7.10 -5.22
C SER A 133 -23.55 -5.90 -4.38
N GLY A 134 -24.44 -4.95 -4.14
CA GLY A 134 -24.17 -3.72 -3.37
C GLY A 134 -24.77 -2.46 -4.01
N GLU A 135 -24.69 -1.34 -3.30
CA GLU A 135 -25.31 -0.07 -3.68
C GLU A 135 -24.81 0.50 -5.03
N SER A 136 -25.52 1.51 -5.58
CA SER A 136 -25.00 2.22 -6.75
C SER A 136 -23.79 3.08 -6.39
N GLY A 137 -22.71 2.92 -7.16
CA GLY A 137 -21.40 3.52 -6.89
C GLY A 137 -20.53 2.73 -5.89
N ALA A 138 -20.94 1.53 -5.47
CA ALA A 138 -20.13 0.66 -4.60
C ALA A 138 -19.00 -0.10 -5.34
N GLY A 139 -18.95 -0.06 -6.68
CA GLY A 139 -17.86 -0.63 -7.49
C GLY A 139 -18.11 -2.02 -8.09
N LYS A 140 -19.36 -2.48 -8.20
CA LYS A 140 -19.71 -3.81 -8.76
C LYS A 140 -19.12 -4.05 -10.16
N THR A 141 -19.37 -3.14 -11.09
CA THR A 141 -18.96 -3.26 -12.51
C THR A 141 -17.45 -3.22 -12.66
N GLU A 142 -16.74 -2.48 -11.80
CA GLU A 142 -15.27 -2.52 -11.73
C GLU A 142 -14.77 -3.88 -11.20
N ALA A 143 -15.41 -4.46 -10.18
CA ALA A 143 -15.08 -5.82 -9.74
C ALA A 143 -15.33 -6.87 -10.85
N ALA A 144 -16.43 -6.75 -11.61
CA ALA A 144 -16.71 -7.59 -12.78
C ALA A 144 -15.62 -7.43 -13.85
N LYS A 145 -15.20 -6.19 -14.15
CA LYS A 145 -14.13 -5.85 -15.09
C LYS A 145 -12.79 -6.47 -14.68
N ARG A 146 -12.44 -6.46 -13.39
CA ARG A 146 -11.22 -7.11 -12.88
C ARG A 146 -11.29 -8.64 -12.87
N ILE A 147 -12.46 -9.24 -12.70
CA ILE A 147 -12.65 -10.69 -12.90
C ILE A 147 -12.45 -11.07 -14.37
N MET A 148 -13.12 -10.35 -15.29
CA MET A 148 -12.99 -10.59 -16.73
C MET A 148 -11.54 -10.45 -17.21
N GLN A 149 -10.84 -9.39 -16.79
CA GLN A 149 -9.41 -9.20 -17.08
C GLN A 149 -8.53 -10.31 -16.52
N TYR A 150 -8.82 -10.81 -15.30
CA TYR A 150 -8.08 -11.91 -14.68
C TYR A 150 -8.24 -13.21 -15.47
N ILE A 151 -9.48 -13.66 -15.68
CA ILE A 151 -9.81 -14.89 -16.42
C ILE A 151 -9.17 -14.82 -17.81
N ALA A 152 -9.38 -13.73 -18.54
CA ALA A 152 -8.87 -13.56 -19.89
C ALA A 152 -7.33 -13.46 -19.99
N ASN A 153 -6.61 -13.27 -18.89
CA ASN A 153 -5.15 -13.34 -18.83
C ASN A 153 -4.64 -14.72 -18.36
N VAL A 154 -5.38 -15.43 -17.52
CA VAL A 154 -4.97 -16.73 -16.96
C VAL A 154 -5.33 -17.91 -17.89
N SER A 155 -6.41 -17.83 -18.68
CA SER A 155 -6.82 -18.91 -19.60
C SER A 155 -5.92 -19.15 -20.83
N GLY A 156 -4.76 -18.51 -20.91
CA GLY A 156 -3.79 -18.71 -22.00
C GLY A 156 -4.16 -18.01 -23.31
N GLY A 157 -3.54 -18.44 -24.42
CA GLY A 157 -3.93 -18.01 -25.78
C GLY A 157 -3.03 -16.97 -26.48
N GLN A 158 -1.85 -16.59 -25.97
CA GLN A 158 -0.93 -15.67 -26.68
C GLN A 158 -0.50 -16.16 -28.08
N SER A 159 -0.65 -17.45 -28.37
CA SER A 159 -0.35 -18.07 -29.67
C SER A 159 -1.51 -18.02 -30.67
N ASN A 160 -2.76 -17.87 -30.20
CA ASN A 160 -3.98 -18.11 -30.99
C ASN A 160 -4.78 -16.81 -31.15
N SER A 161 -4.86 -16.30 -32.39
CA SER A 161 -5.57 -15.06 -32.72
C SER A 161 -7.03 -15.07 -32.30
N HIS A 162 -7.74 -16.18 -32.54
CA HIS A 162 -9.19 -16.34 -32.25
C HIS A 162 -9.54 -16.24 -30.75
N ILE A 163 -8.70 -16.77 -29.87
CA ILE A 163 -8.88 -16.64 -28.40
C ILE A 163 -8.71 -15.17 -27.99
N THR A 164 -7.75 -14.47 -28.60
CA THR A 164 -7.52 -13.04 -28.37
C THR A 164 -8.67 -12.17 -28.94
N GLU A 165 -9.26 -12.58 -30.05
CA GLU A 165 -10.44 -11.95 -30.67
C GLU A 165 -11.67 -12.03 -29.76
N ILE A 166 -12.03 -13.24 -29.28
CA ILE A 166 -13.14 -13.43 -28.33
C ILE A 166 -12.91 -12.66 -27.03
N LYS A 167 -11.70 -12.70 -26.47
CA LYS A 167 -11.29 -11.90 -25.31
C LYS A 167 -11.55 -10.40 -25.51
N ASN A 168 -11.16 -9.86 -26.66
CA ASN A 168 -11.33 -8.44 -26.96
C ASN A 168 -12.81 -8.08 -27.15
N MET A 169 -13.61 -8.92 -27.81
CA MET A 169 -15.06 -8.75 -27.94
C MET A 169 -15.75 -8.72 -26.57
N VAL A 170 -15.48 -9.70 -25.69
CA VAL A 170 -16.08 -9.77 -24.34
C VAL A 170 -15.76 -8.52 -23.53
N LEU A 171 -14.52 -8.02 -23.59
CA LEU A 171 -14.12 -6.77 -22.91
C LEU A 171 -14.82 -5.54 -23.52
N ALA A 172 -14.95 -5.48 -24.85
CA ALA A 172 -15.62 -4.41 -25.59
C ALA A 172 -17.15 -4.33 -25.34
N THR A 173 -17.79 -5.41 -24.87
CA THR A 173 -19.22 -5.34 -24.49
C THR A 173 -19.51 -4.33 -23.37
N ASN A 174 -18.51 -3.97 -22.56
CA ASN A 174 -18.73 -3.08 -21.41
C ASN A 174 -18.97 -1.62 -21.85
N PRO A 175 -18.08 -0.92 -22.61
CA PRO A 175 -18.38 0.41 -23.13
C PRO A 175 -19.74 0.53 -23.85
N LEU A 176 -20.10 -0.43 -24.71
CA LEU A 176 -21.36 -0.39 -25.44
C LEU A 176 -22.59 -0.55 -24.51
N LEU A 177 -22.57 -1.50 -23.59
CA LEU A 177 -23.66 -1.68 -22.62
C LEU A 177 -23.67 -0.59 -21.52
N GLU A 178 -22.54 0.06 -21.25
CA GLU A 178 -22.48 1.23 -20.37
C GLU A 178 -23.10 2.47 -21.05
N ALA A 179 -22.87 2.70 -22.35
CA ALA A 179 -23.47 3.80 -23.10
C ALA A 179 -25.02 3.73 -23.12
N PHE A 180 -25.59 2.56 -23.43
CA PHE A 180 -27.05 2.37 -23.54
C PHE A 180 -27.73 1.95 -22.23
N GLY A 181 -27.00 1.30 -21.32
CA GLY A 181 -27.54 0.71 -20.09
C GLY A 181 -27.20 1.47 -18.80
N CYS A 182 -26.32 2.47 -18.83
CA CYS A 182 -25.98 3.29 -17.66
C CYS A 182 -26.39 4.75 -17.80
N ALA A 183 -26.56 5.41 -16.64
CA ALA A 183 -26.91 6.81 -16.52
C ALA A 183 -26.27 7.45 -15.29
N LYS A 184 -26.21 8.79 -15.25
CA LYS A 184 -25.79 9.55 -14.06
C LYS A 184 -26.96 9.72 -13.11
N THR A 185 -26.87 9.11 -11.93
CA THR A 185 -27.82 9.29 -10.82
C THR A 185 -27.28 10.28 -9.78
N LEU A 186 -28.12 10.67 -8.82
CA LEU A 186 -27.69 11.47 -7.67
C LEU A 186 -26.56 10.78 -6.88
N ARG A 187 -26.55 9.44 -6.82
CA ARG A 187 -25.56 8.66 -6.06
C ARG A 187 -24.30 8.32 -6.86
N ASN A 188 -24.36 8.21 -8.19
CA ASN A 188 -23.26 7.69 -9.00
C ASN A 188 -23.25 8.29 -10.42
N ASN A 189 -22.08 8.70 -10.93
CA ASN A 189 -21.96 9.30 -12.27
C ASN A 189 -22.17 8.27 -13.39
N ASN A 190 -21.80 7.00 -13.18
CA ASN A 190 -21.97 5.92 -14.14
C ASN A 190 -22.68 4.75 -13.43
N SER A 191 -24.01 4.84 -13.32
CA SER A 191 -24.85 3.84 -12.66
C SER A 191 -25.49 2.93 -13.70
N SER A 192 -25.22 1.63 -13.60
CA SER A 192 -25.98 0.59 -14.27
C SER A 192 -27.47 0.75 -13.95
N ARG A 193 -28.28 1.00 -14.98
CA ARG A 193 -29.75 1.00 -14.98
C ARG A 193 -30.30 -0.12 -15.88
N HIS A 194 -29.55 -1.22 -15.90
CA HIS A 194 -29.97 -2.58 -16.22
C HIS A 194 -29.13 -3.55 -15.36
N GLY A 195 -29.56 -4.80 -15.23
CA GLY A 195 -28.77 -5.90 -14.65
C GLY A 195 -28.17 -6.77 -15.76
N LYS A 196 -26.96 -7.30 -15.54
CA LYS A 196 -26.23 -8.12 -16.52
C LYS A 196 -25.76 -9.44 -15.92
N TYR A 197 -26.09 -10.54 -16.58
CA TYR A 197 -25.44 -11.83 -16.40
C TYR A 197 -24.59 -12.13 -17.64
N LEU A 198 -23.28 -12.27 -17.48
CA LEU A 198 -22.34 -12.65 -18.53
C LEU A 198 -21.84 -14.07 -18.26
N GLU A 199 -22.12 -15.00 -19.14
CA GLU A 199 -21.56 -16.35 -19.12
C GLU A 199 -20.39 -16.45 -20.09
N ILE A 200 -19.19 -16.66 -19.56
CA ILE A 200 -18.02 -17.01 -20.37
C ILE A 200 -18.05 -18.53 -20.55
N GLN A 201 -17.97 -18.99 -21.80
CA GLN A 201 -18.05 -20.40 -22.19
C GLN A 201 -16.67 -20.95 -22.49
N PHE A 202 -16.38 -22.17 -22.03
CA PHE A 202 -15.06 -22.79 -22.12
C PHE A 202 -15.10 -24.16 -22.80
N ASN A 203 -14.04 -24.49 -23.54
CA ASN A 203 -13.79 -25.84 -24.06
C ASN A 203 -13.30 -26.79 -22.94
N ALA A 204 -13.09 -28.07 -23.26
CA ALA A 204 -12.65 -29.09 -22.31
C ALA A 204 -11.20 -28.88 -21.79
N GLN A 205 -10.46 -27.94 -22.39
CA GLN A 205 -9.08 -27.59 -22.08
C GLN A 205 -8.99 -26.37 -21.14
N GLY A 206 -10.11 -25.67 -20.88
CA GLY A 206 -10.18 -24.47 -20.05
C GLY A 206 -9.97 -23.15 -20.81
N GLU A 207 -9.95 -23.18 -22.14
CA GLU A 207 -9.84 -21.98 -23.00
C GLU A 207 -11.22 -21.40 -23.31
N PRO A 208 -11.40 -20.07 -23.37
CA PRO A 208 -12.70 -19.45 -23.64
C PRO A 208 -13.06 -19.59 -25.13
N CYS A 209 -14.15 -20.31 -25.42
CA CYS A 209 -14.63 -20.60 -26.77
C CYS A 209 -15.80 -19.72 -27.24
N GLY A 210 -16.43 -18.96 -26.33
CA GLY A 210 -17.51 -18.02 -26.63
C GLY A 210 -18.06 -17.34 -25.36
N ALA A 211 -19.11 -16.54 -25.51
CA ALA A 211 -19.82 -15.93 -24.38
C ALA A 211 -21.30 -15.66 -24.68
N ASN A 212 -22.11 -15.52 -23.62
CA ASN A 212 -23.53 -15.19 -23.65
C ASN A 212 -23.85 -14.10 -22.62
N ILE A 213 -24.70 -13.13 -22.96
CA ILE A 213 -25.15 -12.06 -22.06
C ILE A 213 -26.68 -12.10 -21.95
N THR A 214 -27.18 -12.31 -20.73
CA THR A 214 -28.59 -12.12 -20.40
C THR A 214 -28.80 -10.78 -19.71
N ASN A 215 -29.70 -9.99 -20.26
CA ASN A 215 -30.12 -8.69 -19.72
C ASN A 215 -31.32 -8.86 -18.77
N TYR A 216 -31.39 -8.02 -17.73
CA TYR A 216 -32.48 -8.00 -16.76
C TYR A 216 -32.89 -6.56 -16.43
N LEU A 217 -34.20 -6.27 -16.43
CA LEU A 217 -34.78 -5.06 -15.83
C LEU A 217 -34.13 -3.73 -16.29
N LEU A 218 -34.20 -3.38 -17.57
CA LEU A 218 -33.85 -2.03 -18.04
C LEU A 218 -34.79 -0.98 -17.43
N GLU A 219 -34.26 0.11 -16.88
CA GLU A 219 -35.06 1.22 -16.33
C GLU A 219 -35.65 2.11 -17.45
N LYS A 220 -36.49 1.53 -18.33
CA LYS A 220 -37.05 2.23 -19.50
C LYS A 220 -37.79 3.53 -19.17
N ALA A 221 -38.31 3.69 -17.95
CA ALA A 221 -38.90 4.94 -17.47
C ALA A 221 -37.96 6.15 -17.59
N ARG A 222 -36.64 5.95 -17.43
CA ARG A 222 -35.60 7.00 -17.53
C ARG A 222 -35.54 7.69 -18.89
N VAL A 223 -36.01 7.04 -19.95
CA VAL A 223 -35.98 7.58 -21.32
C VAL A 223 -36.77 8.90 -21.42
N VAL A 224 -37.87 9.06 -20.68
CA VAL A 224 -38.81 10.19 -20.84
C VAL A 224 -38.86 11.16 -19.66
N GLY A 225 -38.40 10.71 -18.49
CA GLY A 225 -38.44 11.46 -17.24
C GLY A 225 -37.32 11.03 -16.29
N GLN A 226 -36.62 12.02 -15.74
CA GLN A 226 -35.50 11.82 -14.82
C GLN A 226 -35.65 12.76 -13.62
N ILE A 227 -35.03 12.40 -12.50
CA ILE A 227 -35.00 13.26 -11.31
C ILE A 227 -34.08 14.47 -11.60
N SER A 228 -34.39 15.63 -11.01
CA SER A 228 -33.54 16.82 -11.09
C SER A 228 -32.09 16.51 -10.70
N ASN A 229 -31.13 17.03 -11.47
CA ASN A 229 -29.69 16.71 -11.42
C ASN A 229 -29.25 15.28 -11.82
N GLU A 230 -30.15 14.40 -12.30
CA GLU A 230 -29.76 13.14 -12.96
C GLU A 230 -29.60 13.31 -14.49
N ARG A 231 -29.07 12.29 -15.18
CA ARG A 231 -29.12 12.20 -16.65
C ARG A 231 -30.09 11.12 -17.12
N ASN A 232 -30.50 11.23 -18.38
CA ASN A 232 -30.95 10.08 -19.19
C ASN A 232 -29.77 9.09 -19.41
N PHE A 233 -29.95 8.04 -20.20
CA PHE A 233 -28.85 7.14 -20.58
C PHE A 233 -27.72 7.90 -21.30
N HIS A 234 -26.46 7.49 -21.09
CA HIS A 234 -25.30 8.26 -21.54
C HIS A 234 -25.26 8.45 -23.06
N ILE A 235 -25.69 7.44 -23.82
CA ILE A 235 -25.70 7.46 -25.29
C ILE A 235 -26.42 8.69 -25.86
N PHE A 236 -27.47 9.20 -25.21
CA PHE A 236 -28.17 10.41 -25.68
C PHE A 236 -27.29 11.67 -25.60
N TYR A 237 -26.42 11.79 -24.60
CA TYR A 237 -25.50 12.93 -24.43
C TYR A 237 -24.23 12.77 -25.25
N GLN A 238 -23.71 11.54 -25.33
CA GLN A 238 -22.60 11.16 -26.18
C GLN A 238 -22.94 11.43 -27.66
N PHE A 239 -24.08 10.94 -28.16
CA PHE A 239 -24.53 11.14 -29.53
C PHE A 239 -24.85 12.61 -29.84
N SER A 240 -25.67 13.30 -29.04
CA SER A 240 -26.05 14.70 -29.33
C SER A 240 -24.85 15.67 -29.38
N LYS A 241 -23.83 15.47 -28.54
CA LYS A 241 -22.60 16.29 -28.57
C LYS A 241 -21.63 15.85 -29.67
N ALA A 242 -21.40 14.54 -29.81
CA ALA A 242 -20.30 14.00 -30.64
C ALA A 242 -20.73 13.46 -32.00
N ALA A 243 -22.01 13.55 -32.38
CA ALA A 243 -22.49 13.24 -33.73
C ALA A 243 -21.70 14.01 -34.79
N ASN A 244 -21.26 13.28 -35.82
CA ASN A 244 -20.62 13.86 -36.99
C ASN A 244 -21.60 14.76 -37.78
N GLN A 245 -21.08 15.59 -38.66
CA GLN A 245 -21.89 16.54 -39.43
C GLN A 245 -22.98 15.85 -40.28
N GLY A 246 -22.69 14.66 -40.82
CA GLY A 246 -23.64 13.87 -41.60
C GLY A 246 -24.86 13.43 -40.80
N TYR A 247 -24.68 12.95 -39.56
CA TYR A 247 -25.81 12.62 -38.67
C TYR A 247 -26.54 13.87 -38.16
N ARG A 248 -25.83 14.99 -37.94
CA ARG A 248 -26.46 16.27 -37.59
C ARG A 248 -27.38 16.78 -38.71
N GLU A 249 -26.99 16.60 -39.96
CA GLU A 249 -27.81 16.96 -41.14
C GLU A 249 -28.91 15.93 -41.43
N LEU A 250 -28.59 14.63 -41.50
CA LEU A 250 -29.52 13.57 -41.90
C LEU A 250 -30.59 13.26 -40.84
N PHE A 251 -30.24 13.34 -39.55
CA PHE A 251 -31.14 13.03 -38.43
C PHE A 251 -31.52 14.27 -37.60
N GLY A 252 -31.15 15.48 -38.05
CA GLY A 252 -31.48 16.74 -37.39
C GLY A 252 -30.89 16.87 -35.98
N ILE A 253 -29.73 16.27 -35.70
CA ILE A 253 -29.19 16.21 -34.33
C ILE A 253 -28.63 17.56 -33.88
N GLN A 254 -29.16 18.03 -32.75
CA GLN A 254 -28.79 19.26 -32.05
C GLN A 254 -28.18 18.94 -30.68
N GLU A 255 -27.67 19.97 -30.00
CA GLU A 255 -27.13 19.85 -28.64
C GLU A 255 -28.19 19.37 -27.62
N PRO A 256 -27.83 18.66 -26.54
CA PRO A 256 -28.79 18.04 -25.60
C PRO A 256 -29.66 19.02 -24.79
N SER A 257 -29.48 20.34 -24.97
CA SER A 257 -30.42 21.37 -24.50
C SER A 257 -31.70 21.46 -25.35
N ALA A 258 -31.66 21.04 -26.61
CA ALA A 258 -32.76 21.17 -27.57
C ALA A 258 -33.87 20.12 -27.41
N TYR A 259 -33.62 19.04 -26.65
CA TYR A 259 -34.56 17.94 -26.46
C TYR A 259 -35.12 17.89 -25.04
N GLU A 260 -36.44 17.79 -24.91
CA GLU A 260 -37.17 17.73 -23.64
C GLU A 260 -36.69 16.53 -22.78
N TYR A 261 -36.45 15.36 -23.41
CA TYR A 261 -36.00 14.13 -22.74
C TYR A 261 -34.55 14.16 -22.20
N THR A 262 -33.73 15.16 -22.53
CA THR A 262 -32.37 15.34 -21.97
C THR A 262 -32.21 16.60 -21.14
N SER A 263 -33.05 17.62 -21.37
CA SER A 263 -33.00 18.93 -20.70
C SER A 263 -33.83 19.03 -19.42
N LYS A 264 -34.92 18.26 -19.27
CA LYS A 264 -35.82 18.23 -18.11
C LYS A 264 -35.10 18.23 -16.75
N SER A 265 -34.05 17.43 -16.60
CA SER A 265 -33.29 17.27 -15.36
C SER A 265 -32.31 18.41 -15.05
N ARG A 266 -32.10 19.34 -15.99
CA ARG A 266 -31.14 20.46 -15.96
C ARG A 266 -29.67 20.05 -15.85
N CYS A 267 -29.33 18.79 -16.17
CA CYS A 267 -27.97 18.25 -16.07
C CYS A 267 -27.43 17.79 -17.43
N LEU A 268 -26.88 18.73 -18.21
CA LEU A 268 -26.29 18.45 -19.53
C LEU A 268 -24.82 18.01 -19.48
N GLU A 269 -24.13 18.29 -18.37
CA GLU A 269 -22.71 17.98 -18.16
C GLU A 269 -22.48 17.30 -16.81
N VAL A 270 -21.41 16.51 -16.71
CA VAL A 270 -21.03 15.77 -15.50
C VAL A 270 -19.53 15.93 -15.28
N PRO A 271 -19.08 16.56 -14.16
CA PRO A 271 -17.66 16.70 -13.88
C PRO A 271 -16.92 15.35 -13.85
N GLY A 272 -15.87 15.24 -14.67
CA GLY A 272 -15.05 14.04 -14.82
C GLY A 272 -15.53 13.02 -15.86
N ILE A 273 -16.58 13.33 -16.63
CA ILE A 273 -16.98 12.59 -17.83
C ILE A 273 -16.68 13.43 -19.07
N ASP A 274 -16.18 12.78 -20.12
CA ASP A 274 -15.97 13.35 -21.46
C ASP A 274 -16.85 12.58 -22.44
N ASP A 275 -18.03 13.13 -22.72
CA ASP A 275 -19.04 12.50 -23.59
C ASP A 275 -18.52 12.30 -25.04
N HIS A 276 -17.54 13.09 -25.52
CA HIS A 276 -16.95 12.90 -26.85
C HIS A 276 -15.98 11.72 -26.90
N LYS A 277 -15.14 11.60 -25.86
CA LYS A 277 -14.23 10.45 -25.72
C LYS A 277 -14.99 9.15 -25.50
N GLU A 278 -16.04 9.17 -24.66
CA GLU A 278 -16.88 7.99 -24.45
C GLU A 278 -17.68 7.60 -25.71
N PHE A 279 -18.15 8.56 -26.51
CA PHE A 279 -18.76 8.24 -27.82
C PHE A 279 -17.76 7.55 -28.76
N SER A 280 -16.51 8.01 -28.78
CA SER A 280 -15.43 7.42 -29.58
C SER A 280 -15.10 5.99 -29.14
N GLU A 281 -15.07 5.73 -27.82
CA GLU A 281 -14.91 4.38 -27.26
C GLU A 281 -16.12 3.48 -27.54
N THR A 282 -17.33 4.05 -27.61
CA THR A 282 -18.57 3.33 -27.96
C THR A 282 -18.59 2.92 -29.43
N LEU A 283 -18.17 3.80 -30.35
CA LEU A 283 -18.05 3.48 -31.78
C LEU A 283 -16.99 2.38 -32.02
N GLU A 284 -15.83 2.46 -31.36
CA GLU A 284 -14.81 1.40 -31.45
C GLU A 284 -15.31 0.08 -30.86
N ALA A 285 -16.12 0.11 -29.79
CA ALA A 285 -16.76 -1.09 -29.26
C ALA A 285 -17.77 -1.70 -30.25
N MET A 286 -18.62 -0.89 -30.90
CA MET A 286 -19.52 -1.36 -31.97
C MET A 286 -18.72 -2.02 -33.11
N ARG A 287 -17.61 -1.41 -33.53
CA ARG A 287 -16.71 -1.93 -34.57
C ARG A 287 -16.04 -3.25 -34.16
N VAL A 288 -15.58 -3.38 -32.93
CA VAL A 288 -14.93 -4.60 -32.40
C VAL A 288 -15.93 -5.74 -32.21
N ILE A 289 -17.18 -5.45 -31.85
CA ILE A 289 -18.28 -6.43 -31.76
C ILE A 289 -18.79 -6.83 -33.16
N GLY A 290 -18.43 -6.09 -34.20
CA GLY A 290 -18.77 -6.40 -35.58
C GLY A 290 -20.16 -5.94 -36.00
N LEU A 291 -20.65 -4.81 -35.48
CA LEU A 291 -21.81 -4.12 -36.04
C LEU A 291 -21.42 -3.44 -37.36
N THR A 292 -22.17 -3.71 -38.42
CA THR A 292 -22.01 -3.06 -39.72
C THR A 292 -22.34 -1.56 -39.66
N GLN A 293 -21.90 -0.78 -40.65
CA GLN A 293 -22.21 0.65 -40.70
C GLN A 293 -23.72 0.90 -40.76
N GLN A 294 -24.46 0.11 -41.55
CA GLN A 294 -25.92 0.19 -41.65
C GLN A 294 -26.59 -0.03 -40.28
N GLU A 295 -26.19 -1.08 -39.53
CA GLU A 295 -26.72 -1.33 -38.19
C GLU A 295 -26.41 -0.17 -37.23
N GLN A 296 -25.25 0.48 -37.34
CA GLN A 296 -24.93 1.68 -36.55
C GLN A 296 -25.80 2.88 -36.95
N ASP A 297 -25.97 3.11 -38.25
CA ASP A 297 -26.79 4.21 -38.79
C ASP A 297 -28.26 4.06 -38.35
N ASP A 298 -28.82 2.84 -38.38
CA ASP A 298 -30.19 2.55 -37.93
C ASP A 298 -30.36 2.68 -36.40
N ILE A 299 -29.36 2.28 -35.60
CA ILE A 299 -29.35 2.55 -34.15
C ILE A 299 -29.38 4.07 -33.89
N PHE A 300 -28.52 4.84 -34.56
CA PHE A 300 -28.45 6.29 -34.39
C PHE A 300 -29.72 7.00 -34.89
N ARG A 301 -30.35 6.48 -35.94
CA ARG A 301 -31.65 6.96 -36.43
C ARG A 301 -32.76 6.77 -35.39
N LEU A 302 -32.87 5.61 -34.75
CA LEU A 302 -33.88 5.37 -33.71
C LEU A 302 -33.61 6.18 -32.43
N LEU A 303 -32.34 6.42 -32.08
CA LEU A 303 -31.98 7.35 -31.00
C LEU A 303 -32.42 8.78 -31.33
N ALA A 304 -32.24 9.23 -32.58
CA ALA A 304 -32.75 10.52 -33.04
C ALA A 304 -34.29 10.58 -32.97
N THR A 305 -34.99 9.53 -33.43
CA THR A 305 -36.45 9.42 -33.31
C THR A 305 -36.92 9.63 -31.88
N ILE A 306 -36.28 8.99 -30.89
CA ILE A 306 -36.67 9.12 -29.48
C ILE A 306 -36.49 10.56 -28.97
N LEU A 307 -35.38 11.22 -29.34
CA LEU A 307 -35.13 12.62 -28.98
C LEU A 307 -36.17 13.57 -29.60
N TRP A 308 -36.48 13.39 -30.88
CA TRP A 308 -37.49 14.18 -31.60
C TRP A 308 -38.91 13.93 -31.12
N LEU A 309 -39.29 12.67 -30.86
CA LEU A 309 -40.58 12.32 -30.24
C LEU A 309 -40.78 13.06 -28.92
N GLY A 310 -39.73 13.22 -28.10
CA GLY A 310 -39.84 13.95 -26.83
C GLY A 310 -40.20 15.44 -26.97
N ASN A 311 -39.98 16.03 -28.14
CA ASN A 311 -40.33 17.43 -28.41
C ASN A 311 -41.78 17.61 -28.91
N VAL A 312 -42.50 16.54 -29.25
CA VAL A 312 -43.93 16.61 -29.65
C VAL A 312 -44.77 17.10 -28.47
N LYS A 313 -45.49 18.21 -28.67
CA LYS A 313 -46.32 18.89 -27.67
C LYS A 313 -47.78 18.91 -28.11
N PHE A 314 -48.67 18.75 -27.13
CA PHE A 314 -50.12 18.70 -27.32
C PHE A 314 -50.78 19.88 -26.60
N ARG A 315 -51.85 20.43 -27.19
CA ARG A 315 -52.78 21.39 -26.56
C ARG A 315 -54.18 20.77 -26.47
N GLU A 316 -55.04 21.35 -25.64
CA GLU A 316 -56.47 21.05 -25.64
C GLU A 316 -57.13 21.78 -26.83
N ASP A 317 -57.96 21.07 -27.60
CA ASP A 317 -58.86 21.67 -28.59
C ASP A 317 -60.15 22.21 -27.92
N ASP A 318 -61.02 22.88 -28.69
CA ASP A 318 -62.31 23.40 -28.21
C ASP A 318 -63.29 22.31 -27.69
N SER A 319 -62.95 21.02 -27.87
CA SER A 319 -63.71 19.85 -27.41
C SER A 319 -63.00 19.07 -26.28
N GLY A 320 -61.82 19.51 -25.81
CA GLY A 320 -61.03 18.87 -24.76
C GLY A 320 -60.11 17.72 -25.20
N ASN A 321 -59.92 17.52 -26.51
CA ASN A 321 -59.03 16.50 -27.06
C ASN A 321 -57.60 17.02 -27.27
N ALA A 322 -56.67 16.12 -27.59
CA ALA A 322 -55.27 16.42 -27.86
C ALA A 322 -55.02 16.81 -29.32
N GLU A 323 -54.79 18.11 -29.55
CA GLU A 323 -54.27 18.62 -30.82
C GLU A 323 -52.75 18.80 -30.74
N ILE A 324 -52.02 18.44 -31.81
CA ILE A 324 -50.55 18.61 -31.88
C ILE A 324 -50.21 20.08 -32.18
N VAL A 325 -49.32 20.66 -31.38
CA VAL A 325 -48.99 22.11 -31.41
C VAL A 325 -48.09 22.49 -32.59
N ASP A 326 -47.19 21.59 -32.98
CA ASP A 326 -46.27 21.76 -34.11
C ASP A 326 -46.23 20.45 -34.90
N ALA A 327 -46.79 20.49 -36.12
CA ALA A 327 -46.81 19.33 -36.99
C ALA A 327 -45.41 18.96 -37.48
N GLY A 328 -44.53 19.93 -37.75
CA GLY A 328 -43.21 19.68 -38.35
C GLY A 328 -42.29 18.83 -37.47
N VAL A 329 -42.40 18.95 -36.15
CA VAL A 329 -41.70 18.07 -35.18
C VAL A 329 -42.20 16.62 -35.27
N THR A 330 -43.51 16.44 -35.46
CA THR A 330 -44.13 15.12 -35.59
C THR A 330 -43.82 14.51 -36.96
N ASP A 331 -43.91 15.29 -38.04
CA ASP A 331 -43.60 14.87 -39.40
C ASP A 331 -42.11 14.49 -39.55
N PHE A 332 -41.21 15.19 -38.87
CA PHE A 332 -39.80 14.80 -38.81
C PHE A 332 -39.57 13.51 -38.01
N ALA A 333 -40.31 13.28 -36.91
CA ALA A 333 -40.29 12.00 -36.22
C ALA A 333 -40.87 10.86 -37.07
N ALA A 334 -41.89 11.13 -37.90
CA ALA A 334 -42.44 10.18 -38.87
C ALA A 334 -41.42 9.82 -39.97
N TYR A 335 -40.69 10.81 -40.51
CA TYR A 335 -39.57 10.60 -41.44
C TYR A 335 -38.47 9.71 -40.84
N LEU A 336 -38.10 9.91 -39.57
CA LEU A 336 -37.12 9.06 -38.89
C LEU A 336 -37.67 7.66 -38.56
N LEU A 337 -38.98 7.50 -38.37
CA LEU A 337 -39.67 6.20 -38.28
C LEU A 337 -39.93 5.54 -39.64
N GLN A 338 -39.82 6.27 -40.75
CA GLN A 338 -40.22 5.81 -42.10
C GLN A 338 -41.70 5.39 -42.16
N VAL A 339 -42.56 6.16 -41.49
CA VAL A 339 -44.03 6.02 -41.51
C VAL A 339 -44.65 7.27 -42.13
N ASP A 340 -45.91 7.17 -42.56
CA ASP A 340 -46.69 8.34 -42.94
C ASP A 340 -46.89 9.30 -41.74
N GLY A 341 -46.85 10.61 -42.00
CA GLY A 341 -47.06 11.64 -41.00
C GLY A 341 -48.46 11.57 -40.38
N ALA A 342 -49.51 11.46 -41.21
CA ALA A 342 -50.88 11.42 -40.71
C ALA A 342 -51.18 10.14 -39.90
N ALA A 343 -50.53 9.01 -40.24
CA ALA A 343 -50.54 7.81 -39.41
C ALA A 343 -49.95 8.04 -38.01
N LEU A 344 -48.80 8.73 -37.89
CA LEU A 344 -48.22 9.09 -36.59
C LEU A 344 -49.08 10.11 -35.82
N HIS A 345 -49.61 11.14 -36.48
CA HIS A 345 -50.57 12.09 -35.88
C HIS A 345 -51.78 11.37 -35.30
N LYS A 346 -52.37 10.43 -36.06
CA LYS A 346 -53.49 9.60 -35.61
C LYS A 346 -53.11 8.75 -34.40
N ALA A 347 -52.02 7.99 -34.47
CA ALA A 347 -51.59 7.08 -33.40
C ALA A 347 -51.21 7.79 -32.09
N LEU A 348 -50.94 9.10 -32.11
CA LEU A 348 -50.65 9.92 -30.92
C LEU A 348 -51.89 10.63 -30.34
N SER A 349 -52.91 10.92 -31.15
CA SER A 349 -54.09 11.72 -30.76
C SER A 349 -55.39 10.91 -30.63
N ILE A 350 -55.47 9.76 -31.30
CA ILE A 350 -56.64 8.87 -31.35
C ILE A 350 -56.22 7.47 -30.91
N ARG A 351 -57.10 6.83 -30.15
CA ARG A 351 -56.95 5.44 -29.69
C ARG A 351 -58.08 4.58 -30.23
N ILE A 352 -57.72 3.55 -30.97
CA ILE A 352 -58.59 2.49 -31.43
C ILE A 352 -58.87 1.55 -30.25
N VAL A 353 -60.15 1.36 -29.92
CA VAL A 353 -60.59 0.49 -28.83
C VAL A 353 -61.59 -0.53 -29.37
N GLU A 354 -61.41 -1.81 -29.00
CA GLU A 354 -62.26 -2.91 -29.47
C GLU A 354 -63.16 -3.42 -28.34
N THR A 355 -64.47 -3.28 -28.50
CA THR A 355 -65.46 -3.58 -27.43
C THR A 355 -65.91 -5.04 -27.44
N SER A 356 -65.13 -5.93 -26.80
CA SER A 356 -65.39 -7.37 -26.74
C SER A 356 -66.44 -7.80 -25.67
N ARG A 357 -67.54 -7.05 -25.52
CA ARG A 357 -68.63 -7.44 -24.59
C ARG A 357 -69.48 -8.57 -25.15
N GLY A 358 -69.43 -9.74 -24.51
CA GLY A 358 -70.52 -10.73 -24.58
C GLY A 358 -70.59 -11.62 -25.82
N GLY A 359 -69.45 -12.01 -26.40
CA GLY A 359 -69.39 -13.12 -27.37
C GLY A 359 -69.95 -12.83 -28.78
N ARG A 360 -70.29 -11.58 -29.10
CA ARG A 360 -70.50 -11.11 -30.48
C ARG A 360 -69.21 -10.47 -31.02
N ARG A 361 -69.11 -10.32 -32.35
CA ARG A 361 -68.01 -9.56 -33.00
C ARG A 361 -67.88 -8.19 -32.33
N GLY A 362 -66.68 -7.85 -31.87
CA GLY A 362 -66.42 -6.56 -31.25
C GLY A 362 -66.59 -5.42 -32.26
N SER A 363 -67.22 -4.33 -31.84
CA SER A 363 -67.14 -3.06 -32.57
C SER A 363 -65.84 -2.36 -32.21
N ILE A 364 -65.07 -2.03 -33.25
CA ILE A 364 -63.91 -1.15 -33.18
C ILE A 364 -64.43 0.29 -33.16
N TYR A 365 -63.96 1.11 -32.24
CA TYR A 365 -64.27 2.55 -32.19
C TYR A 365 -63.00 3.38 -32.02
N GLU A 366 -62.98 4.55 -32.65
CA GLU A 366 -61.91 5.53 -32.50
C GLU A 366 -62.31 6.51 -31.41
N SER A 367 -61.51 6.58 -30.35
CA SER A 367 -61.65 7.54 -29.26
C SER A 367 -60.54 8.57 -29.35
N PRO A 368 -60.85 9.87 -29.50
CA PRO A 368 -59.88 10.92 -29.21
C PRO A 368 -59.30 10.76 -27.80
N LEU A 369 -58.05 11.18 -27.65
CA LEU A 369 -57.33 11.24 -26.38
C LEU A 369 -57.28 12.68 -25.86
N ASN A 370 -57.23 12.88 -24.55
CA ASN A 370 -56.85 14.18 -23.98
C ASN A 370 -55.32 14.35 -23.95
N PRO A 371 -54.77 15.58 -23.79
CA PRO A 371 -53.32 15.80 -23.83
C PRO A 371 -52.51 14.99 -22.82
N VAL A 372 -53.06 14.69 -21.64
CA VAL A 372 -52.38 13.86 -20.62
C VAL A 372 -52.20 12.43 -21.14
N GLN A 373 -53.24 11.87 -21.77
CA GLN A 373 -53.18 10.57 -22.43
C GLN A 373 -52.25 10.58 -23.64
N ALA A 374 -52.34 11.59 -24.52
CA ALA A 374 -51.46 11.72 -25.70
C ALA A 374 -49.96 11.83 -25.32
N ASN A 375 -49.64 12.61 -24.27
CA ASN A 375 -48.30 12.62 -23.67
C ASN A 375 -47.87 11.21 -23.20
N ALA A 376 -48.77 10.45 -22.55
CA ALA A 376 -48.47 9.09 -22.10
C ALA A 376 -48.29 8.09 -23.26
N VAL A 377 -49.00 8.27 -24.39
CA VAL A 377 -48.82 7.46 -25.61
C VAL A 377 -47.46 7.74 -26.26
N ARG A 378 -47.13 9.01 -26.51
CA ARG A 378 -45.80 9.47 -26.98
C ARG A 378 -44.67 8.91 -26.12
N ASP A 379 -44.81 9.02 -24.81
CA ASP A 379 -43.84 8.50 -23.85
C ASP A 379 -43.75 6.97 -23.86
N THR A 380 -44.84 6.26 -24.19
CA THR A 380 -44.87 4.79 -24.27
C THR A 380 -44.20 4.29 -25.54
N LEU A 381 -44.43 4.95 -26.69
CA LEU A 381 -43.71 4.71 -27.93
C LEU A 381 -42.20 4.87 -27.75
N ALA A 382 -41.76 6.00 -27.17
CA ALA A 382 -40.34 6.26 -26.89
C ALA A 382 -39.68 5.20 -25.98
N LYS A 383 -40.36 4.78 -24.91
CA LYS A 383 -39.89 3.70 -24.01
C LYS A 383 -39.76 2.36 -24.73
N ALA A 384 -40.70 2.04 -25.62
CA ALA A 384 -40.74 0.76 -26.32
C ALA A 384 -39.64 0.66 -27.38
N ILE A 385 -39.45 1.70 -28.21
CA ILE A 385 -38.36 1.75 -29.19
C ILE A 385 -37.02 1.56 -28.46
N TYR A 386 -36.77 2.27 -27.35
CA TYR A 386 -35.51 2.15 -26.61
C TYR A 386 -35.32 0.78 -25.95
N ASN A 387 -36.38 0.19 -25.37
CA ASN A 387 -36.31 -1.12 -24.73
C ASN A 387 -35.95 -2.21 -25.75
N ASN A 388 -36.67 -2.23 -26.87
CA ASN A 388 -36.49 -3.23 -27.92
C ASN A 388 -35.15 -3.05 -28.66
N LEU A 389 -34.70 -1.80 -28.86
CA LEU A 389 -33.37 -1.50 -29.37
C LEU A 389 -32.27 -2.03 -28.45
N PHE A 390 -32.42 -1.89 -27.13
CA PHE A 390 -31.44 -2.41 -26.17
C PHE A 390 -31.43 -3.94 -26.09
N GLU A 391 -32.60 -4.57 -26.14
CA GLU A 391 -32.73 -6.04 -26.23
C GLU A 391 -32.09 -6.56 -27.52
N TRP A 392 -32.36 -5.94 -28.68
CA TRP A 392 -31.72 -6.28 -29.95
C TRP A 392 -30.19 -6.08 -29.92
N ILE A 393 -29.67 -5.02 -29.31
CA ILE A 393 -28.22 -4.81 -29.15
C ILE A 393 -27.60 -5.97 -28.35
N VAL A 394 -28.26 -6.43 -27.29
CA VAL A 394 -27.79 -7.58 -26.47
C VAL A 394 -27.81 -8.88 -27.29
N ASP A 395 -28.89 -9.16 -28.03
CA ASP A 395 -28.96 -10.34 -28.90
C ASP A 395 -27.93 -10.28 -30.03
N ARG A 396 -27.68 -9.10 -30.60
CA ARG A 396 -26.68 -8.89 -31.65
C ARG A 396 -25.25 -9.10 -31.14
N ILE A 397 -24.97 -8.71 -29.90
CA ILE A 397 -23.73 -9.03 -29.16
C ILE A 397 -23.60 -10.55 -28.96
N ASN A 398 -24.69 -11.22 -28.55
CA ASN A 398 -24.71 -12.68 -28.34
C ASN A 398 -24.46 -13.47 -29.64
N VAL A 399 -24.97 -12.99 -30.79
CA VAL A 399 -24.67 -13.57 -32.11
C VAL A 399 -23.18 -13.49 -32.43
N SER A 400 -22.52 -12.34 -32.18
CA SER A 400 -21.07 -12.20 -32.42
C SER A 400 -20.20 -13.05 -31.49
N MET A 401 -20.61 -13.27 -30.24
CA MET A 401 -19.85 -14.04 -29.25
C MET A 401 -20.17 -15.53 -29.20
N LYS A 402 -21.08 -16.01 -30.06
CA LYS A 402 -21.54 -17.40 -30.09
C LYS A 402 -20.38 -18.38 -30.32
N ALA A 403 -20.28 -19.38 -29.45
CA ALA A 403 -19.21 -20.37 -29.52
C ALA A 403 -19.20 -21.14 -30.85
N ARG A 404 -18.01 -21.28 -31.45
CA ARG A 404 -17.77 -22.06 -32.68
C ARG A 404 -17.47 -23.54 -32.39
N GLU A 405 -17.15 -23.86 -31.13
CA GLU A 405 -16.78 -25.19 -30.64
C GLU A 405 -17.78 -25.67 -29.57
N GLN A 406 -17.69 -26.94 -29.17
CA GLN A 406 -18.58 -27.51 -28.16
C GLN A 406 -18.20 -27.02 -26.75
N THR A 407 -18.98 -26.07 -26.22
CA THR A 407 -18.92 -25.62 -24.83
C THR A 407 -19.05 -26.80 -23.86
N SER A 408 -18.08 -26.91 -22.94
CA SER A 408 -18.03 -27.94 -21.89
C SER A 408 -18.34 -27.36 -20.51
N TYR A 409 -17.88 -26.14 -20.23
CA TYR A 409 -18.01 -25.50 -18.92
C TYR A 409 -18.36 -24.01 -19.05
N THR A 410 -18.93 -23.42 -17.99
CA THR A 410 -19.22 -21.98 -17.92
C THR A 410 -18.72 -21.33 -16.62
N ILE A 411 -18.30 -20.05 -16.74
CA ILE A 411 -18.15 -19.13 -15.61
C ILE A 411 -19.10 -17.95 -15.83
N GLY A 412 -20.19 -17.93 -15.06
CA GLY A 412 -21.13 -16.82 -15.02
C GLY A 412 -20.64 -15.67 -14.13
N ILE A 413 -20.90 -14.43 -14.52
CA ILE A 413 -20.64 -13.20 -13.76
C ILE A 413 -21.94 -12.40 -13.71
N LEU A 414 -22.52 -12.23 -12.52
CA LEU A 414 -23.77 -11.51 -12.31
C LEU A 414 -23.49 -10.15 -11.66
N ASP A 415 -23.64 -9.07 -12.42
CA ASP A 415 -23.68 -7.68 -11.92
C ASP A 415 -25.13 -7.20 -11.91
N ILE A 416 -25.74 -7.18 -10.72
CA ILE A 416 -27.14 -6.78 -10.51
C ILE A 416 -27.24 -5.54 -9.63
N TYR A 417 -28.32 -4.78 -9.84
CA TYR A 417 -28.83 -3.80 -8.89
C TYR A 417 -28.78 -4.30 -7.46
N GLY A 418 -28.20 -3.51 -6.56
CA GLY A 418 -28.44 -3.70 -5.13
C GLY A 418 -29.87 -3.33 -4.77
N PHE A 419 -30.31 -3.79 -3.62
CA PHE A 419 -31.58 -3.43 -2.99
C PHE A 419 -31.77 -1.90 -2.95
N GLU A 420 -32.92 -1.38 -3.41
CA GLU A 420 -33.22 0.05 -3.46
C GLU A 420 -34.24 0.45 -2.38
N ILE A 421 -33.91 1.48 -1.60
CA ILE A 421 -34.82 2.15 -0.67
C ILE A 421 -34.71 3.67 -0.90
N PHE A 422 -35.83 4.28 -1.27
CA PHE A 422 -36.03 5.70 -1.51
C PHE A 422 -37.22 6.23 -0.70
N ASP A 423 -37.38 7.56 -0.64
CA ASP A 423 -38.52 8.22 0.03
C ASP A 423 -39.86 7.96 -0.68
N LYS A 424 -39.80 7.59 -1.97
CA LYS A 424 -40.92 7.11 -2.78
C LYS A 424 -40.47 5.86 -3.54
N ASN A 425 -40.96 4.68 -3.17
CA ASN A 425 -40.71 3.43 -3.86
C ASN A 425 -41.94 3.06 -4.71
N SER A 426 -41.75 2.64 -5.95
CA SER A 426 -42.83 2.29 -6.87
C SER A 426 -42.71 0.82 -7.33
N PHE A 427 -43.47 0.45 -8.36
CA PHE A 427 -43.46 -0.90 -8.96
C PHE A 427 -42.04 -1.37 -9.34
N GLU A 428 -41.22 -0.46 -9.86
CA GLU A 428 -39.84 -0.72 -10.28
C GLU A 428 -38.97 -1.17 -9.08
N GLN A 429 -39.06 -0.47 -7.94
CA GLN A 429 -38.36 -0.87 -6.71
C GLN A 429 -38.89 -2.20 -6.16
N LEU A 430 -40.20 -2.46 -6.24
CA LEU A 430 -40.76 -3.75 -5.80
C LEU A 430 -40.16 -4.91 -6.61
N CYS A 431 -40.00 -4.73 -7.93
CA CYS A 431 -39.37 -5.73 -8.80
C CYS A 431 -37.87 -5.91 -8.51
N ILE A 432 -37.11 -4.81 -8.32
CA ILE A 432 -35.68 -4.86 -7.96
C ILE A 432 -35.47 -5.56 -6.60
N ASN A 433 -36.30 -5.23 -5.61
CA ASN A 433 -36.22 -5.77 -4.26
C ASN A 433 -36.69 -7.22 -4.19
N TYR A 434 -37.70 -7.62 -4.98
CA TYR A 434 -38.09 -9.03 -5.18
C TYR A 434 -36.94 -9.87 -5.74
N VAL A 435 -36.23 -9.40 -6.77
CA VAL A 435 -35.08 -10.12 -7.34
C VAL A 435 -33.92 -10.22 -6.33
N ASN A 436 -33.66 -9.17 -5.55
CA ASN A 436 -32.68 -9.23 -4.46
C ASN A 436 -33.08 -10.20 -3.34
N GLU A 437 -34.36 -10.22 -2.94
CA GLU A 437 -34.91 -11.17 -1.95
C GLU A 437 -34.74 -12.63 -2.43
N LYS A 438 -35.03 -12.90 -3.72
CA LYS A 438 -34.84 -14.21 -4.35
C LYS A 438 -33.37 -14.65 -4.36
N LEU A 439 -32.46 -13.79 -4.80
CA LEU A 439 -31.04 -14.10 -4.81
C LEU A 439 -30.46 -14.27 -3.39
N GLN A 440 -31.02 -13.59 -2.39
CA GLN A 440 -30.65 -13.79 -0.99
C GLN A 440 -31.23 -15.09 -0.40
N GLN A 441 -32.45 -15.51 -0.76
CA GLN A 441 -32.99 -16.83 -0.41
C GLN A 441 -32.01 -17.93 -0.83
N ILE A 442 -31.55 -17.88 -2.09
CA ILE A 442 -30.69 -18.90 -2.70
C ILE A 442 -29.24 -18.79 -2.20
N PHE A 443 -28.75 -17.57 -1.91
CA PHE A 443 -27.47 -17.38 -1.21
C PHE A 443 -27.44 -18.20 0.09
N ILE A 444 -28.50 -18.11 0.88
CA ILE A 444 -28.59 -18.78 2.19
C ILE A 444 -28.76 -20.28 2.00
N GLU A 445 -29.67 -20.72 1.12
CA GLU A 445 -29.95 -22.12 0.83
C GLU A 445 -28.70 -22.87 0.34
N LEU A 446 -28.01 -22.33 -0.68
CA LEU A 446 -26.78 -22.93 -1.21
C LEU A 446 -25.63 -22.85 -0.21
N THR A 447 -25.48 -21.73 0.52
CA THR A 447 -24.44 -21.62 1.57
C THR A 447 -24.62 -22.68 2.65
N LEU A 448 -25.84 -22.90 3.14
CA LEU A 448 -26.12 -23.90 4.17
C LEU A 448 -25.95 -25.32 3.62
N LYS A 449 -26.42 -25.60 2.40
CA LYS A 449 -26.29 -26.90 1.75
C LYS A 449 -24.81 -27.29 1.57
N THR A 450 -23.96 -26.41 1.04
CA THR A 450 -22.53 -26.72 0.85
C THR A 450 -21.78 -26.93 2.17
N GLU A 451 -22.16 -26.22 3.25
CA GLU A 451 -21.59 -26.48 4.58
C GLU A 451 -22.06 -27.84 5.14
N GLN A 452 -23.34 -28.21 4.97
CA GLN A 452 -23.84 -29.54 5.36
C GLN A 452 -23.13 -30.66 4.58
N GLU A 453 -22.96 -30.50 3.26
CA GLU A 453 -22.27 -31.47 2.40
C GLU A 453 -20.80 -31.66 2.80
N GLU A 454 -20.09 -30.59 3.17
CA GLU A 454 -18.72 -30.69 3.70
C GLU A 454 -18.67 -31.44 5.05
N TYR A 455 -19.66 -31.23 5.93
CA TYR A 455 -19.69 -31.90 7.25
C TYR A 455 -20.01 -33.38 7.11
N VAL A 456 -20.91 -33.75 6.19
CA VAL A 456 -21.18 -35.16 5.84
C VAL A 456 -19.95 -35.79 5.19
N ARG A 457 -19.25 -35.10 4.30
CA ARG A 457 -18.00 -35.55 3.65
C ARG A 457 -16.86 -35.78 4.65
N GLU A 458 -16.75 -34.92 5.66
CA GLU A 458 -15.71 -34.99 6.69
C GLU A 458 -16.12 -35.79 7.95
N GLN A 459 -17.35 -36.32 7.99
CA GLN A 459 -17.93 -37.09 9.11
C GLN A 459 -17.93 -36.31 10.44
N ILE A 460 -18.53 -35.12 10.40
CA ILE A 460 -18.59 -34.14 11.50
C ILE A 460 -20.04 -33.90 11.93
N GLU A 461 -20.24 -33.67 13.23
CA GLU A 461 -21.56 -33.45 13.82
C GLU A 461 -22.15 -32.09 13.38
N TRP A 462 -23.23 -32.13 12.59
CA TRP A 462 -23.95 -30.92 12.18
C TRP A 462 -24.84 -30.41 13.31
N GLN A 463 -24.60 -29.17 13.77
CA GLN A 463 -25.49 -28.48 14.69
C GLN A 463 -26.48 -27.59 13.91
N PRO A 464 -27.80 -27.75 14.07
CA PRO A 464 -28.79 -26.96 13.31
C PRO A 464 -28.67 -25.45 13.54
N ILE A 465 -28.13 -24.75 12.55
CA ILE A 465 -28.01 -23.28 12.55
C ILE A 465 -29.42 -22.67 12.43
N LYS A 466 -29.78 -21.78 13.37
CA LYS A 466 -30.98 -20.94 13.26
C LYS A 466 -30.65 -19.74 12.37
N TYR A 467 -31.40 -19.59 11.27
CA TYR A 467 -31.29 -18.50 10.31
C TYR A 467 -32.69 -17.97 9.94
N PHE A 468 -32.78 -16.78 9.34
CA PHE A 468 -34.06 -16.26 8.82
C PHE A 468 -34.35 -16.83 7.43
N ASN A 469 -35.55 -17.41 7.23
CA ASN A 469 -35.93 -17.99 5.95
C ASN A 469 -36.69 -16.98 5.07
N ASN A 470 -35.96 -16.35 4.13
CA ASN A 470 -36.48 -15.38 3.16
C ASN A 470 -37.63 -15.90 2.28
N LYS A 471 -37.86 -17.22 2.17
CA LYS A 471 -38.92 -17.80 1.33
C LYS A 471 -40.29 -17.19 1.68
N ILE A 472 -40.57 -16.89 2.96
CA ILE A 472 -41.86 -16.30 3.38
C ILE A 472 -42.12 -14.90 2.80
N VAL A 473 -41.07 -14.15 2.44
CA VAL A 473 -41.16 -12.84 1.79
C VAL A 473 -41.23 -12.99 0.27
N CYS A 474 -40.53 -13.98 -0.30
CA CYS A 474 -40.69 -14.36 -1.71
C CYS A 474 -42.13 -14.80 -2.00
N ASP A 475 -42.67 -15.72 -1.21
CA ASP A 475 -44.03 -16.27 -1.34
C ASP A 475 -45.09 -15.16 -1.22
N LEU A 476 -44.93 -14.24 -0.26
CA LEU A 476 -45.78 -13.05 -0.10
C LEU A 476 -45.88 -12.20 -1.39
N ILE A 477 -44.80 -12.13 -2.18
CA ILE A 477 -44.77 -11.34 -3.41
C ILE A 477 -45.25 -12.17 -4.60
N GLU A 478 -44.79 -13.42 -4.74
CA GLU A 478 -44.88 -14.17 -6.01
C GLU A 478 -45.99 -15.23 -6.08
N GLU A 479 -46.50 -15.70 -4.94
CA GLU A 479 -47.31 -16.92 -4.91
C GLU A 479 -48.68 -16.69 -5.56
N LYS A 480 -49.22 -17.72 -6.21
CA LYS A 480 -50.55 -17.68 -6.85
C LYS A 480 -51.63 -18.30 -5.95
N ARG A 481 -51.30 -19.22 -5.04
CA ARG A 481 -52.22 -19.77 -4.01
C ARG A 481 -51.47 -20.06 -2.69
N PRO A 482 -51.63 -19.25 -1.63
CA PRO A 482 -52.44 -18.02 -1.53
C PRO A 482 -51.96 -16.92 -2.48
N PRO A 483 -52.81 -15.95 -2.86
CA PRO A 483 -52.47 -14.91 -3.82
C PRO A 483 -51.53 -13.86 -3.19
N GLY A 484 -50.27 -13.84 -3.63
CA GLY A 484 -49.27 -12.82 -3.29
C GLY A 484 -49.49 -11.47 -3.98
N VAL A 485 -48.61 -10.50 -3.71
CA VAL A 485 -48.70 -9.12 -4.22
C VAL A 485 -48.83 -9.06 -5.75
N PHE A 486 -48.02 -9.81 -6.51
CA PHE A 486 -48.12 -9.85 -7.97
C PHE A 486 -49.43 -10.51 -8.46
N ALA A 487 -49.93 -11.54 -7.77
CA ALA A 487 -51.20 -12.15 -8.12
C ALA A 487 -52.39 -11.19 -7.90
N ALA A 488 -52.39 -10.46 -6.78
CA ALA A 488 -53.38 -9.41 -6.50
C ALA A 488 -53.32 -8.25 -7.51
N LEU A 489 -52.12 -7.86 -7.93
CA LEU A 489 -51.90 -6.80 -8.93
C LEU A 489 -52.39 -7.22 -10.32
N ASN A 490 -52.08 -8.44 -10.76
CA ASN A 490 -52.47 -8.95 -12.08
C ASN A 490 -53.98 -9.16 -12.18
N ASP A 491 -54.63 -9.54 -11.08
CA ASP A 491 -56.08 -9.65 -11.01
C ASP A 491 -56.77 -8.27 -10.99
N ALA A 492 -56.19 -7.26 -10.32
CA ALA A 492 -56.64 -5.87 -10.40
C ALA A 492 -56.55 -5.29 -11.83
N CYS A 493 -55.40 -5.46 -12.49
CA CYS A 493 -55.20 -5.08 -13.89
C CYS A 493 -56.21 -5.73 -14.85
N ALA A 494 -56.66 -6.94 -14.52
CA ALA A 494 -57.62 -7.70 -15.32
C ALA A 494 -59.10 -7.46 -14.94
N THR A 495 -59.40 -6.71 -13.88
CA THR A 495 -60.79 -6.39 -13.48
C THR A 495 -61.22 -5.01 -13.98
N ALA A 496 -60.31 -4.04 -13.97
CA ALA A 496 -60.57 -2.66 -14.36
C ALA A 496 -60.00 -2.38 -15.76
N HIS A 497 -60.77 -2.74 -16.80
CA HIS A 497 -60.34 -2.67 -18.20
C HIS A 497 -60.20 -1.24 -18.80
N ALA A 498 -60.74 -0.21 -18.14
CA ALA A 498 -60.86 1.14 -18.73
C ALA A 498 -60.29 2.29 -17.87
N ASP A 499 -60.37 2.21 -16.54
CA ASP A 499 -59.94 3.26 -15.62
C ASP A 499 -58.83 2.76 -14.68
N SER A 500 -57.70 3.47 -14.69
CA SER A 500 -56.54 3.23 -13.86
C SER A 500 -56.76 3.54 -12.37
N SER A 501 -57.54 4.57 -12.06
CA SER A 501 -57.86 4.94 -10.68
C SER A 501 -58.71 3.86 -10.02
N ALA A 502 -59.72 3.36 -10.75
CA ALA A 502 -60.49 2.18 -10.34
C ALA A 502 -59.62 0.91 -10.23
N ALA A 503 -58.62 0.73 -11.09
CA ALA A 503 -57.70 -0.41 -11.03
C ALA A 503 -56.85 -0.40 -9.74
N ASP A 504 -56.20 0.72 -9.43
CA ASP A 504 -55.40 0.88 -8.20
C ASP A 504 -56.29 0.78 -6.95
N GLY A 505 -57.50 1.36 -6.97
CA GLY A 505 -58.50 1.19 -5.89
C GLY A 505 -58.89 -0.27 -5.66
N THR A 506 -59.06 -1.05 -6.73
CA THR A 506 -59.34 -2.49 -6.65
C THR A 506 -58.13 -3.28 -6.13
N PHE A 507 -56.91 -2.84 -6.46
CA PHE A 507 -55.68 -3.44 -5.92
C PHE A 507 -55.55 -3.20 -4.40
N ILE A 508 -55.83 -1.97 -3.91
CA ILE A 508 -55.91 -1.65 -2.47
C ILE A 508 -56.88 -2.59 -1.76
N GLN A 509 -58.05 -2.87 -2.35
CA GLN A 509 -59.02 -3.81 -1.77
C GLN A 509 -58.45 -5.24 -1.69
N ARG A 510 -57.85 -5.75 -2.76
CA ARG A 510 -57.26 -7.11 -2.80
C ARG A 510 -56.07 -7.28 -1.83
N LEU A 511 -55.27 -6.23 -1.59
CA LEU A 511 -54.15 -6.27 -0.64
C LEU A 511 -54.56 -6.58 0.80
N ASN A 512 -55.83 -6.33 1.19
CA ASN A 512 -56.30 -6.64 2.56
C ASN A 512 -56.18 -8.14 2.89
N ALA A 513 -56.24 -9.03 1.89
CA ALA A 513 -56.07 -10.47 2.07
C ALA A 513 -54.66 -10.84 2.60
N LEU A 514 -53.65 -10.00 2.34
CA LEU A 514 -52.26 -10.18 2.78
C LEU A 514 -52.00 -9.67 4.21
N SER A 515 -52.94 -8.96 4.82
CA SER A 515 -52.80 -8.39 6.18
C SER A 515 -52.56 -9.41 7.30
N THR A 516 -52.78 -10.70 7.02
CA THR A 516 -52.50 -11.83 7.90
C THR A 516 -51.01 -12.22 7.95
N ASN A 517 -50.20 -11.78 6.98
CA ASN A 517 -48.77 -12.13 6.91
C ASN A 517 -47.93 -11.17 7.79
N PRO A 518 -47.11 -11.65 8.75
CA PRO A 518 -46.28 -10.80 9.61
C PRO A 518 -45.29 -9.87 8.88
N HIS A 519 -44.95 -10.18 7.62
CA HIS A 519 -44.06 -9.39 6.76
C HIS A 519 -44.78 -8.36 5.88
N PHE A 520 -46.10 -8.24 5.99
CA PHE A 520 -46.91 -7.25 5.26
C PHE A 520 -47.58 -6.27 6.24
N GLN A 521 -47.66 -4.99 5.87
CA GLN A 521 -48.52 -4.01 6.55
C GLN A 521 -49.14 -3.05 5.54
N GLN A 522 -50.48 -3.01 5.48
CA GLN A 522 -51.21 -2.09 4.62
C GLN A 522 -51.38 -0.71 5.26
N ARG A 523 -51.38 0.34 4.42
CA ARG A 523 -51.82 1.71 4.72
C ARG A 523 -52.78 2.15 3.61
N GLN A 524 -53.39 3.34 3.72
CA GLN A 524 -54.50 3.74 2.83
C GLN A 524 -54.15 3.79 1.33
N SER A 525 -52.97 4.32 0.97
CA SER A 525 -52.49 4.45 -0.42
C SER A 525 -51.06 3.90 -0.61
N GLN A 526 -50.59 3.12 0.37
CA GLN A 526 -49.23 2.59 0.46
C GLN A 526 -49.26 1.22 1.14
N PHE A 527 -48.26 0.38 0.90
CA PHE A 527 -48.05 -0.86 1.66
C PHE A 527 -46.58 -1.02 2.04
N ILE A 528 -46.32 -1.75 3.12
CA ILE A 528 -44.99 -2.02 3.63
C ILE A 528 -44.71 -3.52 3.52
N ILE A 529 -43.54 -3.88 2.97
CA ILE A 529 -42.99 -5.23 3.03
C ILE A 529 -41.74 -5.23 3.90
N LYS A 530 -41.66 -6.17 4.84
CA LYS A 530 -40.50 -6.38 5.72
C LYS A 530 -39.51 -7.33 5.05
N HIS A 531 -38.67 -6.75 4.20
CA HIS A 531 -37.60 -7.46 3.49
C HIS A 531 -36.42 -7.78 4.43
N TYR A 532 -35.53 -8.68 3.99
CA TYR A 532 -34.28 -8.96 4.73
C TYR A 532 -33.39 -7.72 4.94
N ALA A 533 -33.53 -6.73 4.05
CA ALA A 533 -32.84 -5.45 4.08
C ALA A 533 -33.43 -4.44 5.09
N GLY A 534 -34.69 -4.62 5.48
CA GLY A 534 -35.49 -3.67 6.26
C GLY A 534 -36.91 -3.46 5.71
N ASP A 535 -37.68 -2.62 6.38
CA ASP A 535 -39.07 -2.32 6.03
C ASP A 535 -39.11 -1.29 4.87
N VAL A 536 -39.67 -1.67 3.72
CA VAL A 536 -39.80 -0.79 2.53
C VAL A 536 -41.25 -0.40 2.32
N THR A 537 -41.51 0.91 2.21
CA THR A 537 -42.85 1.47 1.94
C THR A 537 -43.01 1.77 0.45
N TYR A 538 -43.95 1.09 -0.20
CA TYR A 538 -44.28 1.24 -1.61
C TYR A 538 -45.56 2.07 -1.81
N GLN A 539 -45.57 2.90 -2.86
CA GLN A 539 -46.70 3.71 -3.27
C GLN A 539 -47.52 2.97 -4.34
N ILE A 540 -48.85 3.02 -4.22
CA ILE A 540 -49.76 2.25 -5.06
C ILE A 540 -50.15 3.00 -6.36
N GLU A 541 -50.02 4.33 -6.35
CA GLU A 541 -50.32 5.24 -7.46
C GLU A 541 -49.63 4.82 -8.78
N HIS A 542 -50.44 4.56 -9.82
CA HIS A 542 -50.06 4.05 -11.15
C HIS A 542 -49.39 2.66 -11.17
N MET A 543 -49.45 1.90 -10.07
CA MET A 543 -48.82 0.58 -9.99
C MET A 543 -49.49 -0.46 -10.90
N THR A 544 -50.80 -0.36 -11.13
CA THR A 544 -51.49 -1.23 -12.11
C THR A 544 -51.11 -0.91 -13.56
N ASP A 545 -51.00 0.37 -13.93
CA ASP A 545 -50.63 0.77 -15.29
C ASP A 545 -49.21 0.31 -15.67
N LYS A 546 -48.25 0.52 -14.76
CA LYS A 546 -46.88 0.04 -14.93
C LYS A 546 -46.79 -1.47 -15.10
N ASN A 547 -47.71 -2.22 -14.51
CA ASN A 547 -47.74 -3.68 -14.58
C ASN A 547 -48.47 -4.22 -15.83
N LYS A 548 -49.44 -3.50 -16.40
CA LYS A 548 -50.12 -3.88 -17.66
C LYS A 548 -49.11 -4.11 -18.79
N ASP A 549 -48.11 -3.22 -18.91
CA ASP A 549 -46.92 -3.35 -19.76
C ASP A 549 -47.21 -3.80 -21.21
N GLN A 550 -48.32 -3.30 -21.75
CA GLN A 550 -48.85 -3.62 -23.06
C GLN A 550 -48.84 -2.37 -23.93
N LEU A 551 -48.21 -2.47 -25.09
CA LEU A 551 -48.27 -1.46 -26.14
C LEU A 551 -49.71 -1.31 -26.66
N LEU A 552 -50.08 -0.09 -27.01
CA LEU A 552 -51.37 0.16 -27.68
C LEU A 552 -51.36 -0.47 -29.07
N ARG A 553 -52.54 -0.96 -29.50
CA ARG A 553 -52.75 -1.51 -30.83
C ARG A 553 -52.40 -0.49 -31.92
N ASP A 554 -52.72 0.78 -31.67
CA ASP A 554 -52.39 1.94 -32.50
C ASP A 554 -50.89 2.04 -32.82
N ILE A 555 -50.04 1.78 -31.81
CA ILE A 555 -48.58 1.80 -31.97
C ILE A 555 -48.10 0.59 -32.77
N HIS A 556 -48.72 -0.58 -32.59
CA HIS A 556 -48.40 -1.76 -33.40
C HIS A 556 -48.77 -1.57 -34.87
N GLU A 557 -49.98 -1.08 -35.17
CA GLU A 557 -50.42 -0.81 -36.55
C GLU A 557 -49.58 0.31 -37.21
N LEU A 558 -49.15 1.32 -36.44
CA LEU A 558 -48.16 2.32 -36.90
C LEU A 558 -46.81 1.69 -37.27
N ILE A 559 -46.28 0.79 -36.44
CA ILE A 559 -44.99 0.12 -36.70
C ILE A 559 -45.10 -0.84 -37.89
N GLU A 560 -46.21 -1.57 -38.01
CA GLU A 560 -46.50 -2.44 -39.15
C GLU A 560 -46.62 -1.68 -40.49
N SER A 561 -46.92 -0.37 -40.46
CA SER A 561 -46.95 0.51 -41.65
C SER A 561 -45.62 1.22 -41.98
N SER A 562 -44.53 0.91 -41.27
CA SER A 562 -43.21 1.48 -41.54
C SER A 562 -42.49 0.82 -42.72
N ASP A 563 -41.77 1.60 -43.53
CA ASP A 563 -40.81 1.09 -44.52
C ASP A 563 -39.49 0.60 -43.87
N ASN A 564 -39.27 0.87 -42.59
CA ASN A 564 -38.00 0.58 -41.90
C ASN A 564 -37.90 -0.89 -41.46
N GLN A 565 -37.20 -1.71 -42.24
CA GLN A 565 -36.95 -3.13 -41.92
C GLN A 565 -36.25 -3.37 -40.57
N PHE A 566 -35.43 -2.43 -40.08
CA PHE A 566 -34.83 -2.53 -38.75
C PHE A 566 -35.88 -2.34 -37.65
N LEU A 567 -36.87 -1.45 -37.85
CA LEU A 567 -37.97 -1.27 -36.92
C LEU A 567 -38.82 -2.55 -36.79
N HIS A 568 -39.16 -3.20 -37.92
CA HIS A 568 -39.81 -4.52 -37.93
C HIS A 568 -38.97 -5.62 -37.28
N THR A 569 -37.64 -5.51 -37.32
CA THR A 569 -36.74 -6.49 -36.70
C THR A 569 -36.73 -6.37 -35.17
N ILE A 570 -36.79 -5.15 -34.62
CA ILE A 570 -36.83 -4.94 -33.16
C ILE A 570 -38.26 -5.04 -32.58
N PHE A 571 -39.31 -4.92 -33.40
CA PHE A 571 -40.70 -5.16 -33.01
C PHE A 571 -41.21 -6.47 -33.60
N PRO A 572 -40.93 -7.62 -32.98
CA PRO A 572 -41.36 -8.91 -33.51
C PRO A 572 -42.89 -8.97 -33.65
N GLN A 573 -43.34 -9.28 -34.86
CA GLN A 573 -44.76 -9.50 -35.16
C GLN A 573 -45.36 -10.49 -34.16
N GLN A 574 -46.44 -10.10 -33.47
CA GLN A 574 -47.09 -10.98 -32.51
C GLN A 574 -47.73 -12.16 -33.25
N VAL A 575 -47.27 -13.38 -32.97
CA VAL A 575 -47.81 -14.61 -33.56
C VAL A 575 -49.24 -14.83 -33.08
N ALA A 576 -50.17 -14.28 -33.85
CA ALA A 576 -51.62 -14.45 -33.80
C ALA A 576 -52.32 -14.21 -32.45
N THR A 577 -53.21 -13.21 -32.44
CA THR A 577 -54.26 -12.99 -31.42
C THR A 577 -55.30 -14.13 -31.31
N ASP A 578 -55.05 -15.28 -31.93
CA ASP A 578 -55.98 -16.41 -32.06
C ASP A 578 -55.81 -17.50 -30.98
N THR A 579 -54.86 -17.36 -30.04
CA THR A 579 -54.74 -18.24 -28.86
C THR A 579 -55.79 -17.91 -27.78
N LYS A 580 -57.07 -18.03 -28.19
CA LYS A 580 -58.28 -17.78 -27.40
C LYS A 580 -58.21 -18.44 -26.02
N GLY A 581 -57.90 -17.66 -24.99
CA GLY A 581 -57.98 -18.08 -23.57
C GLY A 581 -56.78 -17.75 -22.69
N ARG A 582 -55.59 -17.44 -23.25
CA ARG A 582 -54.46 -16.94 -22.45
C ARG A 582 -54.41 -15.41 -22.47
N ARG A 583 -54.34 -14.81 -21.27
CA ARG A 583 -54.03 -13.38 -21.10
C ARG A 583 -52.56 -13.13 -21.51
N PRO A 584 -52.23 -11.98 -22.12
CA PRO A 584 -50.83 -11.60 -22.34
C PRO A 584 -50.08 -11.47 -21.00
N PRO A 585 -48.77 -11.76 -20.95
CA PRO A 585 -48.00 -11.71 -19.71
C PRO A 585 -47.77 -10.26 -19.25
N THR A 586 -48.16 -9.96 -18.02
CA THR A 586 -47.90 -8.68 -17.34
C THR A 586 -46.40 -8.48 -17.09
N ALA A 587 -45.96 -7.27 -16.77
CA ALA A 587 -44.58 -7.05 -16.33
C ALA A 587 -44.21 -7.94 -15.13
N SER A 588 -45.08 -8.10 -14.14
CA SER A 588 -44.77 -8.97 -13.00
C SER A 588 -44.69 -10.46 -13.38
N ASP A 589 -45.47 -10.95 -14.36
CA ASP A 589 -45.31 -12.32 -14.89
C ASP A 589 -43.98 -12.47 -15.65
N LYS A 590 -43.61 -11.51 -16.51
CA LYS A 590 -42.30 -11.48 -17.22
C LYS A 590 -41.13 -11.50 -16.24
N ILE A 591 -41.20 -10.66 -15.21
CA ILE A 591 -40.16 -10.51 -14.18
C ILE A 591 -40.11 -11.74 -13.27
N LYS A 592 -41.26 -12.35 -12.93
CA LYS A 592 -41.29 -13.62 -12.21
C LYS A 592 -40.64 -14.75 -13.02
N ALA A 593 -40.92 -14.86 -14.31
CA ALA A 593 -40.29 -15.86 -15.18
C ALA A 593 -38.78 -15.65 -15.25
N SER A 594 -38.35 -14.46 -15.69
CA SER A 594 -36.94 -14.08 -15.84
C SER A 594 -36.11 -14.26 -14.55
N ALA A 595 -36.69 -13.93 -13.38
CA ALA A 595 -36.06 -14.20 -12.09
C ALA A 595 -35.90 -15.70 -11.82
N ASN A 596 -36.93 -16.52 -12.07
CA ASN A 596 -36.84 -17.96 -11.88
C ASN A 596 -35.88 -18.63 -12.89
N ASP A 597 -35.76 -18.12 -14.11
CA ASP A 597 -34.80 -18.64 -15.11
C ASP A 597 -33.34 -18.31 -14.75
N LEU A 598 -33.07 -17.12 -14.21
CA LEU A 598 -31.79 -16.79 -13.59
C LEU A 598 -31.47 -17.75 -12.43
N VAL A 599 -32.43 -17.99 -11.54
CA VAL A 599 -32.31 -18.94 -10.41
C VAL A 599 -32.03 -20.37 -10.88
N ASN A 600 -32.74 -20.84 -11.90
CA ASN A 600 -32.57 -22.15 -12.54
C ASN A 600 -31.23 -22.28 -13.30
N THR A 601 -30.51 -21.18 -13.51
CA THR A 601 -29.19 -21.15 -14.14
C THR A 601 -28.09 -21.11 -13.07
N LEU A 602 -28.23 -20.21 -12.09
CA LEU A 602 -27.30 -20.11 -10.96
C LEU A 602 -27.25 -21.40 -10.12
N SER A 603 -28.35 -22.12 -9.97
CA SER A 603 -28.40 -23.40 -9.22
C SER A 603 -27.67 -24.57 -9.90
N LYS A 604 -27.27 -24.44 -11.17
CA LYS A 604 -26.45 -25.41 -11.92
C LYS A 604 -24.94 -25.14 -11.82
N ALA A 605 -24.54 -24.14 -11.03
CA ALA A 605 -23.17 -23.68 -10.91
C ALA A 605 -22.78 -23.46 -9.44
N THR A 606 -21.48 -23.57 -9.14
CA THR A 606 -20.93 -23.30 -7.81
C THR A 606 -20.83 -21.79 -7.57
N PRO A 607 -21.52 -21.23 -6.56
CA PRO A 607 -21.58 -19.79 -6.40
C PRO A 607 -20.44 -19.22 -5.53
N SER A 608 -19.78 -18.21 -6.06
CA SER A 608 -18.86 -17.31 -5.37
C SER A 608 -19.49 -15.91 -5.25
N TYR A 609 -19.20 -15.18 -4.19
CA TYR A 609 -19.94 -13.97 -3.84
C TYR A 609 -19.06 -12.77 -3.56
N ILE A 610 -19.40 -11.62 -4.15
CA ILE A 610 -18.76 -10.33 -3.87
C ILE A 610 -19.82 -9.34 -3.36
N ARG A 611 -19.58 -8.79 -2.17
CA ARG A 611 -20.42 -7.79 -1.51
C ARG A 611 -19.67 -6.45 -1.52
N THR A 612 -20.09 -5.54 -2.40
CA THR A 612 -19.48 -4.23 -2.59
C THR A 612 -20.09 -3.19 -1.64
N ILE A 613 -19.25 -2.30 -1.10
CA ILE A 613 -19.62 -1.27 -0.12
C ILE A 613 -19.10 0.08 -0.60
N LYS A 614 -19.93 1.11 -0.49
CA LYS A 614 -19.61 2.51 -0.76
C LYS A 614 -19.27 3.22 0.57
N PRO A 615 -18.04 3.70 0.80
CA PRO A 615 -17.65 4.24 2.10
C PRO A 615 -18.24 5.62 2.42
N ASN A 616 -18.63 6.41 1.43
CA ASN A 616 -19.26 7.73 1.60
C ASN A 616 -20.06 8.11 0.34
N GLN A 617 -20.99 9.06 0.46
CA GLN A 617 -21.76 9.56 -0.68
C GLN A 617 -21.01 10.63 -1.51
N ASN A 618 -20.05 11.32 -0.89
CA ASN A 618 -19.27 12.43 -1.46
C ASN A 618 -18.24 12.02 -2.53
N LYS A 619 -18.04 10.71 -2.76
CA LYS A 619 -17.02 10.13 -3.67
C LYS A 619 -15.58 10.49 -3.25
N SER A 620 -15.36 10.70 -1.96
CA SER A 620 -14.07 11.09 -1.37
C SER A 620 -13.18 9.87 -1.08
N PRO A 621 -11.90 9.85 -1.51
CA PRO A 621 -11.00 8.70 -1.33
C PRO A 621 -10.35 8.60 0.07
N LYS A 622 -10.82 9.40 1.04
CA LYS A 622 -10.35 9.42 2.43
C LYS A 622 -11.48 9.39 3.47
N GLU A 623 -12.72 9.58 3.05
CA GLU A 623 -13.87 9.71 3.94
C GLU A 623 -14.55 8.36 4.16
N TYR A 624 -14.98 8.09 5.39
CA TYR A 624 -15.70 6.88 5.75
C TYR A 624 -16.91 7.25 6.63
N ASP A 625 -18.09 7.25 6.03
CA ASP A 625 -19.36 7.44 6.72
C ASP A 625 -19.73 6.13 7.44
N SER A 626 -19.39 6.10 8.73
CA SER A 626 -19.69 4.97 9.60
C SER A 626 -21.18 4.63 9.65
N ALA A 627 -22.09 5.60 9.52
CA ALA A 627 -23.53 5.35 9.56
C ALA A 627 -24.04 4.75 8.23
N ALA A 628 -23.64 5.31 7.10
CA ALA A 628 -24.00 4.76 5.78
C ALA A 628 -23.39 3.37 5.53
N VAL A 629 -22.17 3.10 6.03
CA VAL A 629 -21.58 1.76 5.95
C VAL A 629 -22.24 0.79 6.93
N LEU A 630 -22.63 1.23 8.14
CA LEU A 630 -23.43 0.39 9.06
C LEU A 630 -24.79 -0.01 8.47
N HIS A 631 -25.43 0.89 7.71
CA HIS A 631 -26.64 0.58 6.95
C HIS A 631 -26.38 -0.49 5.87
N GLN A 632 -25.29 -0.36 5.10
CA GLN A 632 -24.88 -1.35 4.10
C GLN A 632 -24.54 -2.72 4.70
N ILE A 633 -23.83 -2.76 5.84
CA ILE A 633 -23.50 -4.01 6.57
C ILE A 633 -24.78 -4.77 6.96
N LYS A 634 -25.82 -4.03 7.39
CA LYS A 634 -27.14 -4.59 7.74
C LYS A 634 -27.86 -5.14 6.51
N TYR A 635 -28.10 -4.34 5.46
CA TYR A 635 -28.89 -4.82 4.32
C TYR A 635 -28.16 -5.86 3.45
N LEU A 636 -26.82 -5.89 3.45
CA LEU A 636 -26.05 -6.96 2.80
C LEU A 636 -26.02 -8.28 3.62
N GLY A 637 -26.68 -8.30 4.79
CA GLY A 637 -26.77 -9.46 5.67
C GLY A 637 -25.43 -9.90 6.24
N LEU A 638 -24.41 -9.02 6.32
CA LEU A 638 -23.03 -9.44 6.59
C LEU A 638 -22.87 -10.06 7.98
N GLN A 639 -23.60 -9.56 8.98
CA GLN A 639 -23.63 -10.15 10.32
C GLN A 639 -24.18 -11.58 10.29
N GLU A 640 -25.22 -11.85 9.48
CA GLU A 640 -25.81 -13.19 9.36
C GLU A 640 -24.91 -14.11 8.53
N ASN A 641 -24.24 -13.60 7.50
CA ASN A 641 -23.23 -14.35 6.74
C ASN A 641 -22.06 -14.79 7.66
N VAL A 642 -21.59 -13.91 8.55
CA VAL A 642 -20.58 -14.25 9.57
C VAL A 642 -21.15 -15.23 10.60
N ARG A 643 -22.40 -15.04 11.06
CA ARG A 643 -23.08 -15.95 11.99
C ARG A 643 -23.20 -17.36 11.43
N ILE A 644 -23.69 -17.53 10.19
CA ILE A 644 -23.84 -18.83 9.54
C ILE A 644 -22.48 -19.52 9.39
N ARG A 645 -21.44 -18.82 8.93
CA ARG A 645 -20.10 -19.41 8.78
C ARG A 645 -19.39 -19.69 10.13
N ARG A 646 -19.67 -18.96 11.22
CA ARG A 646 -19.08 -19.19 12.57
C ARG A 646 -19.93 -20.07 13.50
N ALA A 647 -21.22 -20.28 13.24
CA ALA A 647 -22.08 -21.21 13.99
C ALA A 647 -21.67 -22.68 13.78
N GLY A 648 -20.94 -22.94 12.69
CA GLY A 648 -20.18 -24.17 12.47
C GLY A 648 -18.80 -24.15 13.14
N PHE A 649 -17.76 -24.45 12.37
CA PHE A 649 -16.36 -24.35 12.78
C PHE A 649 -15.71 -23.15 12.08
N ALA A 650 -15.25 -22.15 12.83
CA ALA A 650 -14.70 -20.91 12.28
C ALA A 650 -13.43 -21.10 11.44
N TYR A 651 -12.71 -22.21 11.62
CA TYR A 651 -11.50 -22.54 10.86
C TYR A 651 -11.46 -24.02 10.49
N ARG A 652 -11.08 -24.31 9.23
CA ARG A 652 -10.85 -25.67 8.70
C ARG A 652 -9.60 -25.68 7.83
N GLN A 653 -8.77 -26.71 7.95
CA GLN A 653 -7.55 -26.85 7.15
C GLN A 653 -7.12 -28.32 7.03
N THR A 654 -6.52 -28.72 5.91
CA THR A 654 -6.00 -30.09 5.74
C THR A 654 -4.92 -30.40 6.78
N PHE A 655 -4.89 -31.65 7.25
CA PHE A 655 -3.99 -32.06 8.34
C PHE A 655 -2.50 -31.76 8.07
N GLU A 656 -2.05 -31.95 6.84
CA GLU A 656 -0.68 -31.63 6.40
C GLU A 656 -0.36 -30.14 6.65
N ARG A 657 -1.18 -29.24 6.09
CA ARG A 657 -0.99 -27.78 6.20
C ARG A 657 -1.23 -27.26 7.62
N PHE A 658 -2.01 -27.98 8.43
CA PHE A 658 -2.16 -27.69 9.86
C PHE A 658 -0.87 -28.00 10.62
N ILE A 659 -0.28 -29.19 10.41
CA ILE A 659 1.03 -29.54 10.97
C ILE A 659 2.11 -28.59 10.48
N ASP A 660 2.26 -28.35 9.17
CA ASP A 660 3.29 -27.48 8.59
C ASP A 660 3.31 -26.08 9.23
N ARG A 661 2.13 -25.61 9.66
CA ARG A 661 1.97 -24.34 10.35
C ARG A 661 2.30 -24.43 11.83
N PHE A 662 1.80 -25.44 12.54
CA PHE A 662 1.75 -25.48 14.01
C PHE A 662 2.67 -26.52 14.68
N TYR A 663 3.48 -27.30 13.95
CA TYR A 663 4.40 -28.31 14.49
C TYR A 663 5.37 -27.77 15.56
N LEU A 664 5.68 -26.47 15.52
CA LEU A 664 6.52 -25.75 16.48
C LEU A 664 5.93 -25.69 17.90
N LEU A 665 4.62 -25.97 18.06
CA LEU A 665 3.89 -25.83 19.31
C LEU A 665 3.95 -27.08 20.21
N SER A 666 4.12 -28.28 19.64
CA SER A 666 4.33 -29.51 20.43
C SER A 666 5.80 -29.93 20.42
N PRO A 667 6.37 -30.30 21.59
CA PRO A 667 7.73 -30.84 21.68
C PRO A 667 7.88 -32.25 21.09
N LYS A 668 6.78 -32.88 20.65
CA LYS A 668 6.77 -34.17 19.95
C LYS A 668 6.83 -34.01 18.44
N THR A 669 6.34 -32.88 17.91
CA THR A 669 6.33 -32.56 16.47
C THR A 669 7.48 -31.67 16.04
N SER A 670 8.08 -30.89 16.95
CA SER A 670 9.31 -30.12 16.71
C SER A 670 10.37 -30.30 17.79
N TYR A 671 11.63 -30.39 17.36
CA TYR A 671 12.80 -30.18 18.21
C TYR A 671 13.70 -29.10 17.62
N ALA A 672 14.14 -28.15 18.45
CA ALA A 672 15.02 -27.03 18.09
C ALA A 672 14.56 -26.11 16.92
N GLY A 673 13.33 -26.27 16.40
CA GLY A 673 12.80 -25.55 15.24
C GLY A 673 12.83 -26.36 13.94
N ASP A 674 13.30 -27.60 13.99
CA ASP A 674 13.15 -28.59 12.93
C ASP A 674 11.89 -29.44 13.14
N TYR A 675 11.35 -29.98 12.05
CA TYR A 675 10.21 -30.89 12.04
C TYR A 675 10.69 -32.32 12.28
N ILE A 676 10.07 -33.03 13.22
CA ILE A 676 10.49 -34.38 13.65
C ILE A 676 9.35 -35.41 13.70
N TRP A 677 8.14 -35.03 13.28
CA TRP A 677 6.99 -35.94 13.34
C TRP A 677 7.04 -36.98 12.21
N ALA A 678 7.02 -38.26 12.59
CA ALA A 678 7.04 -39.40 11.68
C ALA A 678 5.72 -40.22 11.69
N GLY A 679 4.70 -39.75 12.43
CA GLY A 679 3.35 -40.30 12.38
C GLY A 679 2.53 -39.72 11.23
N ASP A 680 1.27 -40.14 11.13
CA ASP A 680 0.35 -39.57 10.15
C ASP A 680 -0.01 -38.10 10.47
N PRO A 681 -0.48 -37.31 9.48
CA PRO A 681 -0.80 -35.90 9.71
C PRO A 681 -2.00 -35.66 10.65
N ARG A 682 -2.94 -36.61 10.76
CA ARG A 682 -4.15 -36.46 11.58
C ARG A 682 -3.82 -36.60 13.07
N SER A 683 -3.07 -37.64 13.44
CA SER A 683 -2.60 -37.83 14.82
C SER A 683 -1.61 -36.74 15.25
N GLY A 684 -0.75 -36.25 14.35
CA GLY A 684 0.13 -35.12 14.66
C GLY A 684 -0.63 -33.80 14.87
N SER A 685 -1.70 -33.55 14.10
CA SER A 685 -2.61 -32.41 14.32
C SER A 685 -3.30 -32.49 15.68
N GLU A 686 -3.79 -33.68 16.05
CA GLU A 686 -4.38 -33.93 17.37
C GLU A 686 -3.37 -33.77 18.52
N VAL A 687 -2.14 -34.25 18.37
CA VAL A 687 -1.06 -34.09 19.36
C VAL A 687 -0.74 -32.61 19.61
N ILE A 688 -0.73 -31.77 18.57
CA ILE A 688 -0.52 -30.32 18.70
C ILE A 688 -1.64 -29.68 19.54
N LEU A 689 -2.92 -30.00 19.27
CA LEU A 689 -4.06 -29.44 20.01
C LEU A 689 -4.11 -29.92 21.47
N ARG A 690 -3.78 -31.19 21.71
CA ARG A 690 -3.67 -31.76 23.07
C ARG A 690 -2.52 -31.14 23.87
N ASP A 691 -1.32 -31.01 23.29
CA ASP A 691 -0.15 -30.44 23.98
C ASP A 691 -0.26 -28.94 24.23
N THR A 692 -1.00 -28.21 23.37
CA THR A 692 -1.35 -26.79 23.60
C THR A 692 -2.51 -26.59 24.59
N ARG A 693 -3.07 -27.68 25.14
CA ARG A 693 -4.14 -27.71 26.16
C ARG A 693 -5.47 -27.08 25.69
N ILE A 694 -5.82 -27.24 24.43
CA ILE A 694 -7.09 -26.76 23.89
C ILE A 694 -8.21 -27.76 24.26
N PRO A 695 -9.35 -27.30 24.82
CA PRO A 695 -10.49 -28.16 25.15
C PRO A 695 -10.97 -28.96 23.94
N LYS A 696 -11.45 -30.20 24.15
CA LYS A 696 -11.90 -31.08 23.04
C LYS A 696 -13.18 -30.55 22.38
N GLU A 697 -13.90 -29.70 23.08
CA GLU A 697 -15.15 -29.05 22.70
C GLU A 697 -14.93 -27.93 21.66
N GLU A 698 -13.67 -27.51 21.49
CA GLU A 698 -13.20 -26.45 20.59
C GLU A 698 -12.62 -26.97 19.26
N TRP A 699 -12.50 -28.28 19.06
CA TRP A 699 -11.97 -28.85 17.82
C TRP A 699 -12.54 -30.23 17.47
N GLN A 700 -12.61 -30.53 16.18
CA GLN A 700 -13.01 -31.85 15.66
C GLN A 700 -12.08 -32.28 14.53
N MET A 701 -11.82 -33.59 14.43
CA MET A 701 -10.96 -34.21 13.43
C MET A 701 -11.82 -34.89 12.37
N GLY A 702 -11.90 -34.30 11.18
CA GLY A 702 -12.62 -34.88 10.06
C GLY A 702 -11.90 -36.08 9.44
N THR A 703 -12.21 -36.35 8.17
CA THR A 703 -11.55 -37.38 7.35
C THR A 703 -10.27 -36.87 6.70
N THR A 704 -10.22 -35.58 6.31
CA THR A 704 -9.04 -34.95 5.67
C THR A 704 -8.58 -33.64 6.34
N LYS A 705 -9.45 -32.99 7.13
CA LYS A 705 -9.21 -31.67 7.72
C LYS A 705 -9.36 -31.64 9.24
N ALA A 706 -8.56 -30.79 9.88
CA ALA A 706 -8.76 -30.37 11.26
C ALA A 706 -9.71 -29.15 11.28
N PHE A 707 -10.68 -29.17 12.18
CA PHE A 707 -11.69 -28.13 12.35
C PHE A 707 -11.57 -27.52 13.75
N ILE A 708 -11.57 -26.19 13.84
CA ILE A 708 -11.52 -25.42 15.09
C ILE A 708 -12.77 -24.55 15.18
N LYS A 709 -13.43 -24.59 16.34
CA LYS A 709 -14.76 -24.03 16.58
C LYS A 709 -14.71 -22.52 16.77
N THR A 710 -13.98 -22.05 17.77
CA THR A 710 -13.80 -20.61 18.02
C THR A 710 -12.55 -20.02 17.34
N PRO A 711 -12.64 -18.81 16.75
CA PRO A 711 -11.46 -18.10 16.27
C PRO A 711 -10.52 -17.65 17.41
N GLU A 712 -11.04 -17.48 18.61
CA GLU A 712 -10.25 -17.23 19.83
C GLU A 712 -9.21 -18.34 20.06
N THR A 713 -9.57 -19.60 19.83
CA THR A 713 -8.66 -20.76 19.89
C THR A 713 -7.60 -20.72 18.78
N LEU A 714 -7.96 -20.31 17.56
CA LEU A 714 -6.99 -20.14 16.46
C LEU A 714 -5.97 -19.02 16.77
N PHE A 715 -6.43 -17.88 17.28
CA PHE A 715 -5.54 -16.79 17.70
C PHE A 715 -4.63 -17.18 18.86
N ALA A 716 -5.09 -18.06 19.76
CA ALA A 716 -4.23 -18.61 20.81
C ALA A 716 -3.06 -19.43 20.21
N LEU A 717 -3.33 -20.31 19.24
CA LEU A 717 -2.31 -21.08 18.53
C LEU A 717 -1.27 -20.17 17.84
N GLU A 718 -1.72 -19.16 17.08
CA GLU A 718 -0.83 -18.21 16.42
C GLU A 718 -0.02 -17.36 17.42
N THR A 719 -0.65 -16.93 18.52
CA THR A 719 0.05 -16.17 19.58
C THR A 719 1.12 -17.01 20.27
N MET A 720 0.90 -18.31 20.47
CA MET A 720 1.94 -19.22 20.96
C MET A 720 3.08 -19.41 19.94
N ARG A 721 2.74 -19.46 18.65
CA ARG A 721 3.67 -19.67 17.53
C ARG A 721 4.60 -18.47 17.31
N ASP A 722 4.07 -17.25 17.34
CA ASP A 722 4.88 -16.03 17.27
C ASP A 722 5.75 -15.85 18.53
N ARG A 723 5.23 -16.23 19.71
CA ARG A 723 6.00 -16.24 20.96
C ARG A 723 7.17 -17.23 20.91
N TYR A 724 7.05 -18.36 20.21
CA TYR A 724 8.17 -19.28 19.96
C TYR A 724 9.29 -18.58 19.18
N TRP A 725 8.95 -17.97 18.04
CA TRP A 725 9.93 -17.27 17.20
C TRP A 725 10.60 -16.10 17.92
N HIS A 726 9.84 -15.31 18.69
CA HIS A 726 10.38 -14.23 19.51
C HIS A 726 11.41 -14.74 20.54
N ASN A 727 11.11 -15.87 21.21
CA ASN A 727 12.03 -16.51 22.14
C ASN A 727 13.30 -17.04 21.46
N MET A 728 13.21 -17.60 20.25
CA MET A 728 14.41 -18.01 19.49
C MET A 728 15.24 -16.82 19.03
N ALA A 729 14.62 -15.73 18.57
CA ALA A 729 15.30 -14.49 18.24
C ALA A 729 16.07 -13.92 19.45
N ILE A 730 15.46 -13.93 20.65
CA ILE A 730 16.14 -13.52 21.89
C ILE A 730 17.38 -14.41 22.19
N ARG A 731 17.29 -15.74 22.00
CA ARG A 731 18.42 -16.66 22.19
C ARG A 731 19.57 -16.33 21.23
N ILE A 732 19.28 -16.15 19.94
CA ILE A 732 20.28 -15.77 18.91
C ILE A 732 20.91 -14.41 19.24
N GLN A 733 20.10 -13.40 19.59
CA GLN A 733 20.60 -12.08 19.99
C GLN A 733 21.51 -12.15 21.23
N ARG A 734 21.17 -12.96 22.24
CA ARG A 734 22.02 -13.16 23.44
C ARG A 734 23.35 -13.81 23.07
N ALA A 735 23.34 -14.84 22.22
CA ALA A 735 24.56 -15.50 21.73
C ALA A 735 25.46 -14.53 20.93
N TRP A 736 24.88 -13.76 20.00
CA TRP A 736 25.58 -12.76 19.20
C TRP A 736 26.20 -11.63 20.05
N ARG A 737 25.44 -11.07 20.99
CA ARG A 737 25.95 -10.06 21.95
C ARG A 737 27.12 -10.61 22.78
N ASN A 738 27.06 -11.88 23.19
CA ASN A 738 28.16 -12.54 23.91
C ASN A 738 29.39 -12.78 23.01
N TYR A 739 29.20 -13.18 21.76
CA TYR A 739 30.29 -13.31 20.77
C TYR A 739 31.01 -11.97 20.54
N LEU A 740 30.26 -10.87 20.36
CA LEU A 740 30.83 -9.53 20.21
C LEU A 740 31.64 -9.10 21.45
N ARG A 741 31.13 -9.39 22.65
CA ARG A 741 31.85 -9.16 23.92
C ARG A 741 33.15 -9.97 23.99
N TYR A 742 33.12 -11.25 23.62
CA TYR A 742 34.32 -12.10 23.61
C TYR A 742 35.37 -11.61 22.60
N ARG A 743 34.92 -11.22 21.39
CA ARG A 743 35.76 -10.65 20.34
C ARG A 743 36.46 -9.36 20.78
N SER A 744 35.74 -8.46 21.46
CA SER A 744 36.35 -7.23 21.99
C SER A 744 37.31 -7.49 23.15
N GLU A 745 37.02 -8.46 24.03
CA GLU A 745 37.96 -8.84 25.09
C GLU A 745 39.27 -9.42 24.52
N CYS A 746 39.19 -10.28 23.50
CA CYS A 746 40.36 -10.82 22.81
C CYS A 746 41.21 -9.70 22.17
N ALA A 747 40.59 -8.71 21.54
CA ALA A 747 41.32 -7.54 21.02
C ALA A 747 42.01 -6.74 22.15
N ILE A 748 41.35 -6.53 23.28
CA ILE A 748 41.92 -5.85 24.46
C ILE A 748 43.12 -6.64 25.03
N ARG A 749 43.03 -7.98 25.09
CA ARG A 749 44.13 -8.86 25.54
C ARG A 749 45.36 -8.70 24.63
N ILE A 750 45.19 -8.74 23.31
CA ILE A 750 46.28 -8.55 22.32
C ILE A 750 46.89 -7.15 22.44
N GLN A 751 46.08 -6.09 22.50
CA GLN A 751 46.59 -4.73 22.65
C GLN A 751 47.36 -4.52 23.97
N ARG A 752 46.93 -5.13 25.08
CA ARG A 752 47.65 -5.07 26.35
C ARG A 752 49.02 -5.76 26.26
N TRP A 753 49.10 -6.89 25.57
CA TRP A 753 50.37 -7.59 25.33
C TRP A 753 51.33 -6.73 24.48
N TRP A 754 50.86 -6.17 23.37
CA TRP A 754 51.67 -5.29 22.50
C TRP A 754 52.19 -4.03 23.22
N ARG A 755 51.34 -3.37 24.00
CA ARG A 755 51.71 -2.18 24.83
C ARG A 755 52.70 -2.51 25.96
N ASN A 756 52.82 -3.78 26.36
CA ASN A 756 53.83 -4.23 27.30
C ASN A 756 55.15 -4.56 26.57
N LEU A 757 55.08 -5.20 25.40
CA LEU A 757 56.24 -5.60 24.59
C LEU A 757 57.02 -4.37 24.08
N THR A 758 56.33 -3.33 23.64
CA THR A 758 56.92 -2.09 23.10
C THR A 758 57.50 -1.13 24.15
N GLY A 759 57.60 -1.55 25.43
CA GLY A 759 58.40 -0.89 26.48
C GLY A 759 57.90 0.45 27.01
N GLY A 760 57.22 1.27 26.20
CA GLY A 760 56.75 2.61 26.56
C GLY A 760 57.88 3.56 26.96
N THR A 761 59.07 3.38 26.37
CA THR A 761 60.32 4.06 26.74
C THR A 761 60.26 5.57 26.60
N ASP A 762 59.57 6.08 25.59
CA ASP A 762 59.60 7.51 25.27
C ASP A 762 58.70 8.32 26.22
N PHE A 763 57.63 7.70 26.73
CA PHE A 763 56.83 8.20 27.85
C PHE A 763 57.57 8.19 29.20
N ILE A 764 58.69 7.44 29.30
CA ILE A 764 59.60 7.44 30.46
C ILE A 764 60.66 8.53 30.28
N LYS A 765 61.29 8.64 29.10
CA LYS A 765 62.19 9.75 28.74
C LYS A 765 61.52 11.12 28.96
N LEU A 766 60.26 11.27 28.52
CA LEU A 766 59.48 12.50 28.67
C LEU A 766 59.17 12.82 30.14
N ARG A 767 58.88 11.80 30.97
CA ARG A 767 58.74 11.96 32.43
C ARG A 767 60.02 12.50 33.05
N ASP A 768 61.16 11.89 32.70
CA ASP A 768 62.44 12.22 33.31
C ASP A 768 62.95 13.60 32.84
N TYR A 769 62.68 14.01 31.59
CA TYR A 769 62.80 15.40 31.15
C TYR A 769 61.90 16.33 31.97
N GLY A 770 60.63 15.96 32.20
CA GLY A 770 59.74 16.76 33.05
C GLY A 770 60.21 16.94 34.50
N HIS A 771 61.06 16.05 35.00
CA HIS A 771 61.72 16.23 36.30
C HIS A 771 62.85 17.26 36.24
N THR A 772 63.55 17.40 35.11
CA THR A 772 64.56 18.48 34.93
C THR A 772 63.91 19.85 34.70
N VAL A 773 62.70 19.91 34.12
CA VAL A 773 61.93 21.17 33.96
C VAL A 773 61.67 21.86 35.31
N LEU A 774 61.46 21.10 36.39
CA LEU A 774 61.30 21.66 37.74
C LEU A 774 62.62 22.17 38.36
N ALA A 775 63.77 21.81 37.80
CA ALA A 775 65.11 22.30 38.19
C ALA A 775 65.41 22.29 39.70
N GLY A 776 64.88 21.32 40.45
CA GLY A 776 65.06 21.25 41.92
C GLY A 776 64.36 22.35 42.72
N ARG A 777 63.42 23.11 42.14
CA ARG A 777 62.74 24.25 42.79
C ARG A 777 61.37 23.91 43.44
N LYS A 778 60.94 22.64 43.43
CA LYS A 778 59.63 22.21 43.94
C LYS A 778 59.66 20.83 44.62
N GLU A 779 59.08 20.72 45.81
CA GLU A 779 58.89 19.45 46.54
C GLU A 779 58.09 18.42 45.73
N ARG A 780 58.29 17.14 46.04
CA ARG A 780 57.84 16.02 45.20
C ARG A 780 56.83 15.14 45.96
N ARG A 781 55.63 14.97 45.40
CA ARG A 781 54.68 13.96 45.90
C ARG A 781 55.26 12.56 45.73
N ARG A 782 55.14 11.70 46.75
CA ARG A 782 55.61 10.29 46.73
C ARG A 782 55.19 9.54 45.47
N PHE A 783 53.91 9.60 45.11
CA PHE A 783 53.38 8.94 43.92
C PHE A 783 53.84 9.56 42.58
N SER A 784 54.42 10.76 42.59
CA SER A 784 55.05 11.36 41.39
C SER A 784 56.39 10.74 41.02
N LEU A 785 57.03 10.02 41.96
CA LEU A 785 58.37 9.42 41.84
C LEU A 785 58.35 7.89 41.59
N LEU A 786 57.17 7.33 41.30
CA LEU A 786 57.03 5.92 40.93
C LEU A 786 57.71 5.65 39.59
N GLY A 787 58.65 4.71 39.57
CA GLY A 787 59.35 4.29 38.34
C GLY A 787 58.43 3.76 37.23
N SER A 788 57.26 3.25 37.60
CA SER A 788 56.20 2.83 36.68
C SER A 788 55.34 3.97 36.13
N ARG A 789 55.42 5.21 36.67
CA ARG A 789 54.72 6.37 36.10
C ARG A 789 55.30 6.65 34.71
N ARG A 790 54.41 6.93 33.76
CA ARG A 790 54.69 7.31 32.37
C ARG A 790 53.89 8.58 32.08
N PHE A 791 54.49 9.55 31.40
CA PHE A 791 53.75 10.70 30.89
C PHE A 791 53.08 10.29 29.58
N MET A 792 51.74 10.20 29.56
CA MET A 792 50.97 9.66 28.43
C MET A 792 50.29 10.74 27.59
N GLY A 793 50.21 11.98 28.06
CA GLY A 793 49.56 13.07 27.35
C GLY A 793 48.02 13.01 27.43
N ASP A 794 47.37 12.45 26.42
CA ASP A 794 45.91 12.49 26.24
C ASP A 794 45.19 11.42 27.09
N TYR A 795 44.96 11.69 28.39
CA TYR A 795 44.28 10.74 29.30
C TYR A 795 42.76 10.66 29.09
N LEU A 796 42.13 11.65 28.46
CA LEU A 796 40.70 11.63 28.12
C LEU A 796 40.42 10.96 26.77
N GLY A 797 41.44 10.82 25.92
CA GLY A 797 41.33 10.25 24.59
C GLY A 797 40.60 11.16 23.60
N ILE A 798 40.85 12.47 23.67
CA ILE A 798 40.25 13.51 22.81
C ILE A 798 40.46 13.19 21.32
N ASP A 799 41.60 12.60 20.96
CA ASP A 799 41.94 12.26 19.57
C ASP A 799 41.58 10.80 19.19
N ASN A 800 40.95 10.03 20.10
CA ASN A 800 40.59 8.63 19.88
C ASN A 800 39.15 8.46 19.36
N ARG A 801 39.02 8.01 18.11
CA ARG A 801 37.73 7.70 17.48
C ARG A 801 36.92 6.63 18.23
N GLY A 802 35.60 6.80 18.26
CA GLY A 802 34.64 5.91 18.93
C GLY A 802 34.61 6.06 20.47
N GLY A 803 35.14 7.16 21.00
CA GLY A 803 35.34 7.38 22.43
C GLY A 803 34.64 8.62 23.00
N TYR A 804 34.54 8.68 24.33
CA TYR A 804 34.06 9.87 25.05
C TYR A 804 34.86 11.13 24.73
N GLY A 805 36.17 11.00 24.48
CA GLY A 805 37.02 12.12 24.10
C GLY A 805 36.69 12.69 22.71
N GLU A 806 36.33 11.87 21.73
CA GLU A 806 35.83 12.34 20.42
C GLU A 806 34.52 13.11 20.57
N HIS A 807 33.61 12.67 21.46
CA HIS A 807 32.40 13.43 21.77
C HIS A 807 32.74 14.80 22.39
N VAL A 808 33.66 14.87 23.35
CA VAL A 808 34.16 16.15 23.90
C VAL A 808 34.78 17.02 22.80
N ARG A 809 35.64 16.44 21.94
CA ARG A 809 36.33 17.12 20.84
C ARG A 809 35.34 17.78 19.87
N ASN A 810 34.28 17.06 19.53
CA ASN A 810 33.22 17.52 18.63
C ASN A 810 32.32 18.57 19.30
N SER A 811 31.94 18.38 20.58
CA SER A 811 31.10 19.34 21.34
C SER A 811 31.77 20.71 21.49
N ILE A 812 33.09 20.76 21.63
CA ILE A 812 33.85 22.03 21.72
C ILE A 812 34.60 22.40 20.43
N GLN A 813 34.28 21.75 19.30
CA GLN A 813 34.73 22.10 17.95
C GLN A 813 36.25 22.31 17.80
N ILE A 814 37.09 21.43 18.38
CA ILE A 814 38.56 21.54 18.19
C ILE A 814 38.90 21.28 16.71
N PRO A 815 39.52 22.24 15.98
CA PRO A 815 39.80 22.12 14.55
C PRO A 815 40.57 20.83 14.20
N THR A 816 40.28 20.19 13.08
CA THR A 816 40.84 18.87 12.73
C THR A 816 42.38 18.83 12.65
N GLY A 817 43.03 19.97 12.40
CA GLY A 817 44.50 20.12 12.44
C GLY A 817 45.11 20.40 13.82
N ASP A 818 44.29 20.66 14.84
CA ASP A 818 44.74 20.89 16.21
C ASP A 818 44.83 19.53 16.95
N LYS A 819 46.04 18.98 17.04
CA LYS A 819 46.31 17.70 17.70
C LYS A 819 46.33 17.86 19.22
N THR A 820 45.67 16.96 19.95
CA THR A 820 45.77 16.93 21.42
C THR A 820 47.12 16.39 21.85
N VAL A 821 47.82 17.15 22.68
CA VAL A 821 49.15 16.80 23.20
C VAL A 821 49.07 16.34 24.66
N PHE A 822 48.16 16.93 25.44
CA PHE A 822 47.85 16.50 26.80
C PHE A 822 46.37 16.74 27.12
N SER A 823 45.74 15.86 27.90
CA SER A 823 44.39 16.10 28.42
C SER A 823 44.18 15.42 29.78
N CYS A 824 43.41 16.03 30.67
CA CYS A 824 43.09 15.46 31.98
C CYS A 824 41.82 16.05 32.60
N ARG A 825 41.41 15.49 33.75
CA ARG A 825 40.51 16.17 34.69
C ARG A 825 41.34 17.10 35.58
N GLY A 826 40.77 18.24 35.96
CA GLY A 826 41.36 19.20 36.89
C GLY A 826 40.27 20.05 37.54
N GLU A 827 40.65 21.11 38.24
CA GLU A 827 39.71 22.03 38.88
C GLU A 827 40.10 23.48 38.62
N LEU A 828 39.10 24.37 38.55
CA LEU A 828 39.25 25.83 38.47
C LEU A 828 38.76 26.47 39.77
N LEU A 829 39.51 27.41 40.35
CA LEU A 829 39.07 28.17 41.51
C LEU A 829 38.01 29.20 41.10
N VAL A 830 36.73 28.88 41.31
CA VAL A 830 35.62 29.78 40.98
C VAL A 830 35.28 30.64 42.19
N SER A 831 35.28 31.96 41.99
CA SER A 831 34.76 32.91 42.98
C SER A 831 33.27 33.11 42.78
N LYS A 832 32.47 32.99 43.85
CA LYS A 832 31.02 33.28 43.84
C LYS A 832 30.74 34.57 44.60
N LEU A 833 29.77 35.36 44.14
CA LEU A 833 29.39 36.60 44.82
C LEU A 833 28.93 36.29 46.26
N GLY A 834 29.43 37.06 47.24
CA GLY A 834 29.10 36.89 48.65
C GLY A 834 29.56 35.57 49.31
N ARG A 835 30.43 34.76 48.67
CA ARG A 835 30.92 33.48 49.23
C ARG A 835 32.42 33.29 48.98
N SER A 836 33.07 32.47 49.80
CA SER A 836 34.47 32.09 49.59
C SER A 836 34.65 31.35 48.26
N SER A 837 35.75 31.64 47.56
CA SER A 837 36.11 30.94 46.32
C SER A 837 36.36 29.46 46.60
N LYS A 838 35.91 28.57 45.71
CA LYS A 838 36.07 27.11 45.86
C LYS A 838 36.55 26.47 44.55
N PRO A 839 37.28 25.35 44.60
CA PRO A 839 37.56 24.54 43.42
C PRO A 839 36.26 24.05 42.78
N ASN A 840 36.26 23.89 41.46
CA ASN A 840 35.13 23.41 40.67
C ASN A 840 35.66 22.54 39.51
N PRO A 841 35.22 21.27 39.35
CA PRO A 841 35.75 20.36 38.34
C PRO A 841 35.67 20.88 36.89
N ARG A 842 36.72 20.60 36.12
CA ARG A 842 36.87 20.93 34.69
C ARG A 842 37.59 19.80 33.95
N LEU A 843 37.42 19.75 32.62
CA LEU A 843 38.39 19.07 31.76
C LEU A 843 39.40 20.10 31.25
N LEU A 844 40.67 19.71 31.22
CA LEU A 844 41.77 20.51 30.71
C LEU A 844 42.31 19.81 29.46
N VAL A 845 42.40 20.52 28.34
CA VAL A 845 42.88 19.98 27.05
C VAL A 845 43.91 20.92 26.46
N LEU A 846 45.13 20.43 26.25
CA LEU A 846 46.24 21.13 25.62
C LEU A 846 46.41 20.57 24.20
N THR A 847 46.11 21.38 23.19
CA THR A 847 46.50 21.11 21.80
C THR A 847 47.88 21.70 21.50
N ASN A 848 48.36 21.47 20.28
CA ASN A 848 49.54 22.15 19.73
C ASN A 848 49.40 23.68 19.58
N ARG A 849 48.21 24.27 19.74
CA ARG A 849 47.98 25.73 19.62
C ARG A 849 47.26 26.37 20.80
N ASN A 850 46.38 25.63 21.49
CA ASN A 850 45.42 26.17 22.44
C ASN A 850 45.38 25.35 23.74
N PHE A 851 45.15 26.04 24.87
CA PHE A 851 44.80 25.43 26.14
C PHE A 851 43.31 25.69 26.44
N TYR A 852 42.50 24.63 26.45
CA TYR A 852 41.06 24.68 26.69
C TYR A 852 40.74 24.32 28.14
N ILE A 853 39.84 25.10 28.75
CA ILE A 853 39.19 24.82 30.03
C ILE A 853 37.71 24.54 29.73
N ILE A 854 37.25 23.33 30.00
CA ILE A 854 35.94 22.82 29.57
C ILE A 854 35.07 22.53 30.80
N THR A 855 33.84 23.04 30.79
CA THR A 855 32.80 22.74 31.80
C THR A 855 31.83 21.69 31.28
N GLN A 856 31.17 20.98 32.21
CA GLN A 856 30.17 19.97 31.92
C GLN A 856 28.95 20.20 32.80
N ASN A 857 27.85 20.59 32.18
CA ASN A 857 26.62 20.98 32.83
C ASN A 857 25.50 20.00 32.44
N ILE A 858 24.62 19.63 33.37
CA ILE A 858 23.40 18.87 33.03
C ILE A 858 22.24 19.86 32.96
N VAL A 859 21.60 19.94 31.79
CA VAL A 859 20.47 20.85 31.51
C VAL A 859 19.37 20.01 30.87
N ASN A 860 18.17 20.03 31.45
CA ASN A 860 17.01 19.24 30.98
C ASN A 860 17.35 17.74 30.78
N ASN A 861 18.03 17.13 31.75
CA ASN A 861 18.61 15.77 31.73
C ASN A 861 19.67 15.49 30.63
N ASN A 862 20.01 16.44 29.77
CA ASN A 862 21.05 16.29 28.75
C ASN A 862 22.39 16.86 29.24
N LEU A 863 23.48 16.18 28.88
CA LEU A 863 24.85 16.62 29.18
C LEU A 863 25.31 17.65 28.13
N GLN A 864 25.51 18.89 28.56
CA GLN A 864 26.13 19.94 27.75
C GLN A 864 27.61 20.07 28.10
N ILE A 865 28.48 19.95 27.10
CA ILE A 865 29.94 20.06 27.21
C ILE A 865 30.36 21.32 26.47
N LEU A 866 30.94 22.29 27.18
CA LEU A 866 31.21 23.64 26.65
C LEU A 866 32.62 24.09 27.05
N ALA A 867 33.35 24.71 26.13
CA ALA A 867 34.60 25.38 26.43
C ALA A 867 34.30 26.69 27.18
N GLU A 868 34.67 26.77 28.46
CA GLU A 868 34.58 28.00 29.25
C GLU A 868 35.66 29.01 28.84
N ARG A 869 36.85 28.51 28.46
CA ARG A 869 37.92 29.30 27.85
C ARG A 869 38.69 28.48 26.83
N ALA A 870 39.08 29.12 25.73
CA ALA A 870 40.16 28.68 24.85
C ALA A 870 41.27 29.73 24.89
N ILE A 871 42.46 29.34 25.33
CA ILE A 871 43.59 30.24 25.56
C ILE A 871 44.69 29.89 24.55
N PRO A 872 44.96 30.73 23.52
CA PRO A 872 46.03 30.48 22.58
C PRO A 872 47.39 30.51 23.30
N LEU A 873 48.25 29.53 23.02
CA LEU A 873 49.47 29.32 23.81
C LEU A 873 50.40 30.54 23.85
N GLY A 874 50.54 31.26 22.73
CA GLY A 874 51.31 32.51 22.67
C GLY A 874 50.78 33.68 23.52
N THR A 875 49.61 33.56 24.16
CA THR A 875 49.07 34.56 25.10
C THR A 875 49.45 34.29 26.57
N ILE A 876 50.00 33.11 26.86
CA ILE A 876 50.42 32.69 28.21
C ILE A 876 51.82 33.25 28.48
N LYS A 877 51.90 34.34 29.24
CA LYS A 877 53.16 35.04 29.54
C LYS A 877 54.00 34.35 30.60
N PHE A 878 53.37 33.64 31.55
CA PHE A 878 54.05 32.83 32.56
C PHE A 878 53.14 31.74 33.12
N ILE A 879 53.71 30.73 33.78
CA ILE A 879 53.00 29.80 34.66
C ILE A 879 53.51 30.00 36.09
N GLY A 880 52.61 30.28 37.03
CA GLY A 880 52.93 30.44 38.45
C GLY A 880 52.64 29.16 39.24
N MET A 881 53.60 28.71 40.06
CA MET A 881 53.50 27.50 40.87
C MET A 881 54.18 27.70 42.23
N SER A 882 53.75 27.00 43.27
CA SER A 882 54.46 27.04 44.56
C SER A 882 55.72 26.15 44.55
N SER A 883 56.59 26.29 45.56
CA SER A 883 57.72 25.39 45.83
C SER A 883 57.36 24.15 46.67
N LEU A 884 56.16 24.05 47.24
CA LEU A 884 55.66 22.88 47.99
C LEU A 884 55.15 21.77 47.05
N GLN A 885 54.67 20.64 47.58
CA GLN A 885 54.25 19.48 46.76
C GLN A 885 52.82 19.56 46.19
N ASP A 886 52.23 20.75 46.06
CA ASP A 886 50.84 20.96 45.63
C ASP A 886 50.58 20.63 44.14
N ASP A 887 49.29 20.50 43.79
CA ASP A 887 48.76 20.37 42.43
C ASP A 887 48.37 21.71 41.76
N TRP A 888 48.45 22.83 42.49
CA TRP A 888 47.96 24.16 42.10
C TRP A 888 48.87 24.97 41.15
N PHE A 889 48.29 25.74 40.23
CA PHE A 889 49.02 26.64 39.34
C PHE A 889 48.16 27.82 38.86
N SER A 890 48.80 28.92 38.50
CA SER A 890 48.20 30.02 37.71
C SER A 890 48.73 30.01 36.29
N LEU A 891 47.89 30.38 35.32
CA LEU A 891 48.33 30.76 33.98
C LEU A 891 48.24 32.28 33.86
N GLY A 892 49.36 32.94 33.62
CA GLY A 892 49.43 34.38 33.36
C GLY A 892 48.96 34.70 31.95
N VAL A 893 47.66 34.85 31.74
CA VAL A 893 47.05 35.13 30.44
C VAL A 893 47.00 36.64 30.27
N GLY A 894 47.88 37.18 29.42
CA GLY A 894 48.13 38.63 29.33
C GLY A 894 47.01 39.49 28.70
N ALA A 895 45.75 39.06 28.77
CA ALA A 895 44.60 39.68 28.12
C ALA A 895 43.95 40.77 29.01
N PRO A 896 43.67 41.98 28.49
CA PRO A 896 43.22 43.11 29.31
C PRO A 896 41.80 42.98 29.89
N GLN A 897 41.00 42.00 29.47
CA GLN A 897 39.60 41.83 29.89
C GLN A 897 39.32 40.57 30.74
N ALA A 898 40.30 39.68 30.94
CA ALA A 898 40.09 38.41 31.66
C ALA A 898 41.05 38.25 32.86
N PRO A 899 40.59 37.76 34.03
CA PRO A 899 41.46 37.41 35.13
C PRO A 899 42.17 36.07 34.88
N ASP A 900 43.38 35.92 35.41
CA ASP A 900 44.18 34.69 35.30
C ASP A 900 43.44 33.49 35.93
N PRO A 901 43.35 32.33 35.24
CA PRO A 901 42.77 31.13 35.85
C PRO A 901 43.76 30.51 36.85
N LEU A 902 43.34 30.37 38.10
CA LEU A 902 44.00 29.54 39.11
C LEU A 902 43.38 28.14 39.08
N LEU A 903 44.20 27.15 38.77
CA LEU A 903 43.83 25.77 38.44
C LEU A 903 44.52 24.77 39.37
N SER A 904 43.96 23.56 39.48
CA SER A 904 44.58 22.41 40.16
C SER A 904 44.60 21.17 39.25
N CYS A 905 45.72 20.43 39.23
CA CYS A 905 45.92 19.24 38.40
C CYS A 905 46.99 18.26 38.94
N ILE A 906 46.59 17.01 39.18
CA ILE A 906 47.48 15.88 39.60
C ILE A 906 48.60 15.55 38.58
N PHE A 907 48.41 15.99 37.33
CA PHE A 907 49.36 15.84 36.21
C PHE A 907 50.02 17.16 35.82
N LYS A 908 49.96 18.21 36.67
CA LYS A 908 50.54 19.54 36.42
C LYS A 908 51.97 19.50 35.88
N THR A 909 52.86 18.70 36.47
CA THR A 909 54.26 18.57 35.99
C THR A 909 54.35 18.07 34.54
N GLU A 910 53.47 17.14 34.15
CA GLU A 910 53.41 16.58 32.80
C GLU A 910 52.85 17.58 31.81
N MET A 911 51.71 18.20 32.14
CA MET A 911 51.12 19.31 31.39
C MET A 911 52.17 20.42 31.14
N VAL A 912 52.88 20.86 32.19
CA VAL A 912 53.95 21.87 32.10
C VAL A 912 55.12 21.39 31.23
N THR A 913 55.45 20.11 31.24
CA THR A 913 56.50 19.53 30.38
C THR A 913 56.11 19.61 28.91
N HIS A 914 54.86 19.27 28.58
CA HIS A 914 54.31 19.43 27.23
C HIS A 914 54.23 20.91 26.82
N MET A 915 53.78 21.81 27.71
CA MET A 915 53.71 23.25 27.44
C MET A 915 55.09 23.85 27.15
N LYS A 916 56.14 23.47 27.90
CA LYS A 916 57.51 23.90 27.61
C LYS A 916 58.03 23.37 26.26
N GLY A 917 57.61 22.17 25.87
CA GLY A 917 57.94 21.60 24.55
C GLY A 917 57.23 22.31 23.38
N LEU A 918 56.04 22.86 23.61
CA LEU A 918 55.26 23.60 22.61
C LEU A 918 55.57 25.09 22.54
N MET A 919 56.18 25.67 23.58
CA MET A 919 56.48 27.11 23.68
C MET A 919 57.98 27.38 23.97
N PRO A 920 58.91 26.90 23.12
CA PRO A 920 60.33 27.25 23.26
C PRO A 920 60.52 28.77 23.14
N GLY A 921 61.23 29.37 24.11
CA GLY A 921 61.54 30.80 24.14
C GLY A 921 60.50 31.73 24.78
N ILE A 922 59.21 31.33 24.84
CA ILE A 922 58.12 32.14 25.45
C ILE A 922 57.81 31.70 26.90
N PHE A 923 58.17 30.47 27.25
CA PHE A 923 57.81 29.81 28.50
C PHE A 923 58.57 30.33 29.75
N ASP A 924 57.96 31.24 30.51
CA ASP A 924 58.37 31.62 31.88
C ASP A 924 57.70 30.73 32.94
N LEU A 925 58.49 30.12 33.84
CA LEU A 925 58.02 29.26 34.93
C LEU A 925 58.46 29.80 36.29
N ARG A 926 57.55 30.52 36.93
CA ARG A 926 57.71 31.17 38.23
C ARG A 926 57.39 30.16 39.33
N MET A 927 58.40 29.84 40.13
CA MET A 927 58.25 28.98 41.31
C MET A 927 58.78 29.72 42.55
N GLY A 928 57.92 29.84 43.56
CA GLY A 928 58.20 30.55 44.82
C GLY A 928 57.33 30.06 45.97
N PRO A 929 57.40 30.67 47.16
CA PRO A 929 56.64 30.21 48.34
C PRO A 929 55.13 30.45 48.25
N ASN A 930 54.68 31.29 47.31
CA ASN A 930 53.29 31.66 47.09
C ASN A 930 52.98 31.62 45.58
N ILE A 931 51.70 31.55 45.20
CA ILE A 931 51.27 31.59 43.79
C ILE A 931 50.68 32.96 43.46
N GLU A 932 51.24 33.63 42.46
CA GLU A 932 50.79 34.95 41.99
C GLU A 932 49.87 34.82 40.77
N TYR A 933 48.80 35.61 40.73
CA TYR A 933 47.84 35.64 39.61
C TYR A 933 46.99 36.91 39.58
N ASN A 934 46.58 37.38 38.41
CA ASN A 934 45.67 38.52 38.25
C ASN A 934 44.22 38.14 38.56
N LYS A 935 43.82 38.26 39.84
CA LYS A 935 42.44 37.98 40.31
C LYS A 935 41.39 38.90 39.68
N LYS A 936 41.80 40.09 39.23
CA LYS A 936 41.11 40.94 38.25
C LYS A 936 42.15 41.42 37.22
N PRO A 937 41.78 41.76 35.98
CA PRO A 937 42.72 42.38 35.04
C PRO A 937 43.47 43.56 35.69
N GLY A 938 44.79 43.59 35.53
CA GLY A 938 45.67 44.62 36.13
C GLY A 938 45.83 44.57 37.66
N LYS A 939 45.19 43.65 38.39
CA LYS A 939 45.35 43.51 39.85
C LYS A 939 45.83 42.12 40.24
N ILE A 940 47.16 42.02 40.39
CA ILE A 940 47.86 40.87 40.94
C ILE A 940 47.35 40.60 42.37
N ALA A 941 47.13 39.32 42.65
CA ALA A 941 46.83 38.78 43.97
C ALA A 941 47.77 37.60 44.26
N VAL A 942 48.09 37.42 45.54
CA VAL A 942 48.99 36.37 46.02
C VAL A 942 48.16 35.35 46.80
N VAL A 943 48.21 34.08 46.38
CA VAL A 943 47.68 32.94 47.14
C VAL A 943 48.81 32.39 47.98
N LYS A 944 48.66 32.43 49.31
CA LYS A 944 49.68 31.90 50.22
C LYS A 944 49.71 30.38 50.12
N THR A 945 50.89 29.76 50.18
CA THR A 945 50.99 28.30 50.36
C THR A 945 51.70 27.97 51.66
N LEU A 946 51.08 27.12 52.48
CA LEU A 946 51.59 26.74 53.79
C LEU A 946 51.74 25.22 53.88
N LYS A 947 52.84 24.79 54.48
CA LYS A 947 53.13 23.38 54.76
C LYS A 947 52.43 22.98 56.05
N ASP A 948 51.43 22.12 55.96
CA ASP A 948 50.50 21.79 57.03
C ASP A 948 50.50 20.27 57.28
N PRO A 949 51.10 19.79 58.40
CA PRO A 949 51.15 18.36 58.73
C PRO A 949 49.79 17.68 58.90
N ALA A 950 48.71 18.42 59.15
CA ALA A 950 47.36 17.85 59.27
C ALA A 950 46.74 17.47 57.91
N VAL A 951 47.30 17.96 56.80
CA VAL A 951 46.82 17.64 55.44
C VAL A 951 47.42 16.32 54.97
N LEU A 952 46.74 15.22 55.29
CA LEU A 952 47.22 13.85 55.05
C LEU A 952 47.13 13.36 53.59
N ARG A 953 46.38 14.01 52.70
CA ARG A 953 46.07 13.46 51.37
C ARG A 953 46.00 14.46 50.21
N ASP A 954 45.06 15.39 50.25
CA ASP A 954 44.71 16.28 49.13
C ASP A 954 44.79 17.76 49.58
N ASP A 955 45.28 18.66 48.72
CA ASP A 955 45.56 20.06 49.09
C ASP A 955 44.28 20.85 49.46
N LEU A 956 44.26 21.52 50.61
CA LEU A 956 43.08 22.26 51.08
C LEU A 956 43.20 23.76 50.81
N TYR A 957 42.38 24.29 49.91
CA TYR A 957 42.22 25.75 49.72
C TYR A 957 41.24 26.34 50.75
N LYS A 958 41.69 27.29 51.56
CA LYS A 958 40.89 28.02 52.56
C LYS A 958 41.27 29.50 52.57
N SER A 959 40.29 30.38 52.30
CA SER A 959 40.39 31.85 52.47
C SER A 959 41.62 32.55 51.85
N GLY A 960 42.13 32.06 50.72
CA GLY A 960 43.32 32.63 50.05
C GLY A 960 44.65 31.95 50.41
N THR A 961 44.60 30.89 51.21
CA THR A 961 45.74 30.02 51.54
C THR A 961 45.49 28.61 51.02
N ILE A 962 46.53 27.98 50.46
CA ILE A 962 46.56 26.54 50.15
C ILE A 962 47.37 25.85 51.25
N HIS A 963 46.74 24.91 51.96
CA HIS A 963 47.39 24.05 52.93
C HIS A 963 47.84 22.75 52.24
N VAL A 964 49.14 22.43 52.36
CA VAL A 964 49.81 21.36 51.62
C VAL A 964 50.51 20.42 52.60
N GLY A 965 50.25 19.11 52.50
CA GLY A 965 50.95 18.11 53.32
C GLY A 965 52.46 18.06 53.05
N PRO A 966 53.28 17.43 53.91
CA PRO A 966 54.73 17.38 53.74
C PRO A 966 55.17 16.52 52.53
N GLY A 967 55.99 17.08 51.64
CA GLY A 967 56.52 16.40 50.47
C GLY A 967 57.96 15.89 50.59
N GLU A 968 58.36 15.06 49.62
CA GLU A 968 59.74 14.61 49.43
C GLU A 968 60.60 15.77 48.88
N SER A 969 61.92 15.69 49.05
CA SER A 969 62.83 16.79 48.68
C SER A 969 62.72 17.17 47.20
N PRO A 970 62.96 18.45 46.83
CA PRO A 970 62.97 18.86 45.43
C PRO A 970 64.00 18.14 44.55
N SER A 971 65.06 17.62 45.16
CA SER A 971 66.12 16.81 44.54
C SER A 971 65.76 15.32 44.35
N SER A 972 64.63 14.86 44.89
CA SER A 972 64.23 13.45 44.87
C SER A 972 63.95 12.95 43.45
N ARG A 973 64.61 11.84 43.08
CA ARG A 973 64.52 11.21 41.75
C ARG A 973 63.52 10.06 41.73
N SER A 974 62.96 9.76 40.56
CA SER A 974 62.10 8.59 40.36
C SER A 974 62.88 7.29 40.52
N ARG A 975 62.28 6.29 41.16
CA ARG A 975 62.86 4.93 41.26
C ARG A 975 62.93 4.28 39.86
N PRO A 976 63.82 3.29 39.61
CA PRO A 976 63.80 2.55 38.36
C PRO A 976 62.49 1.77 38.17
N THR A 977 62.07 1.56 36.93
CA THR A 977 60.88 0.77 36.59
C THR A 977 61.06 -0.70 37.03
N PRO A 978 60.13 -1.29 37.82
CA PRO A 978 60.23 -2.69 38.20
C PRO A 978 60.21 -3.60 36.96
N LYS A 979 61.20 -4.52 36.86
CA LYS A 979 61.22 -5.55 35.79
C LYS A 979 59.96 -6.41 35.90
N PRO A 980 59.29 -6.76 34.78
CA PRO A 980 58.10 -7.60 34.82
C PRO A 980 58.46 -9.00 35.34
N LYS A 981 57.77 -9.48 36.38
CA LYS A 981 57.91 -10.86 36.84
C LYS A 981 57.47 -11.82 35.73
N ALA A 982 58.36 -12.73 35.33
CA ALA A 982 58.01 -13.82 34.43
C ALA A 982 56.83 -14.61 35.02
N LYS A 983 55.79 -14.84 34.21
CA LYS A 983 54.67 -15.71 34.56
C LYS A 983 54.66 -16.88 33.57
N PRO A 984 54.62 -18.14 34.03
CA PRO A 984 54.52 -19.28 33.13
C PRO A 984 53.19 -19.21 32.36
N ALA A 985 53.21 -19.65 31.11
CA ALA A 985 52.03 -19.66 30.26
C ALA A 985 51.00 -20.67 30.81
N LYS A 986 49.79 -20.20 31.16
CA LYS A 986 48.67 -21.10 31.44
C LYS A 986 48.02 -21.57 30.14
N ALA A 987 47.70 -22.86 30.06
CA ALA A 987 47.00 -23.43 28.92
C ALA A 987 45.61 -22.79 28.73
N ILE A 988 45.29 -22.48 27.46
CA ILE A 988 44.11 -21.70 27.04
C ILE A 988 42.78 -22.37 27.42
N THR A 989 42.77 -23.68 27.64
CA THR A 989 41.61 -24.53 27.96
C THR A 989 41.05 -24.38 29.38
N SER A 990 41.67 -23.58 30.25
CA SER A 990 41.30 -23.44 31.68
C SER A 990 40.55 -22.15 32.04
N GLY A 991 39.84 -21.55 31.07
CA GLY A 991 38.92 -20.43 31.32
C GLY A 991 37.60 -20.88 31.95
N GLY A 992 37.20 -20.29 33.07
CA GLY A 992 36.02 -20.67 33.87
C GLY A 992 34.65 -20.32 33.25
N LEU A 993 34.37 -20.84 32.05
CA LEU A 993 33.09 -20.71 31.35
C LEU A 993 32.37 -22.05 31.10
N LEU A 994 33.01 -23.17 31.44
CA LEU A 994 32.36 -24.48 31.56
C LEU A 994 32.02 -24.73 33.04
N LYS A 995 30.85 -24.25 33.49
CA LYS A 995 30.25 -24.76 34.73
C LYS A 995 29.88 -26.23 34.48
N LYS A 996 30.43 -27.16 35.28
CA LYS A 996 29.77 -28.48 35.44
C LYS A 996 28.36 -28.23 35.96
N SER A 997 27.37 -28.91 35.36
CA SER A 997 26.02 -28.89 35.90
C SER A 997 26.01 -29.51 37.29
N VAL A 998 25.23 -28.93 38.20
CA VAL A 998 24.98 -29.45 39.54
C VAL A 998 23.47 -29.65 39.65
N ASN A 999 23.06 -30.77 40.26
CA ASN A 999 21.68 -31.22 40.45
C ASN A 999 20.93 -31.67 39.18
N GLY A 1000 21.26 -32.89 38.74
CA GLY A 1000 20.31 -33.81 38.12
C GLY A 1000 20.48 -35.18 38.79
N LYS A 1001 19.50 -35.62 39.59
CA LYS A 1001 19.59 -36.87 40.38
C LYS A 1001 19.30 -38.07 39.48
N LEU A 1002 20.11 -39.14 39.55
CA LEU A 1002 19.70 -40.51 39.20
C LEU A 1002 20.57 -41.57 39.89
N SER A 1003 19.89 -42.51 40.56
CA SER A 1003 20.32 -43.85 41.02
C SER A 1003 21.81 -44.11 41.33
N SER A 1004 22.14 -44.20 42.62
CA SER A 1004 23.39 -44.79 43.12
C SER A 1004 23.21 -46.27 43.50
N GLN A 1005 23.49 -47.22 42.60
CA GLN A 1005 23.56 -48.64 42.97
C GLN A 1005 24.38 -49.50 41.97
N ALA A 1006 25.70 -49.59 42.21
CA ALA A 1006 26.59 -50.67 41.72
C ALA A 1006 27.98 -50.54 42.38
N ARG A 1007 28.25 -51.32 43.44
CA ARG A 1007 29.63 -51.59 43.92
C ARG A 1007 30.02 -53.00 43.44
N GLY A 1008 31.18 -53.16 42.83
CA GLY A 1008 31.61 -54.50 42.36
C GLY A 1008 33.00 -54.57 41.72
N GLY A 1009 34.06 -54.42 42.51
CA GLY A 1009 35.46 -54.63 42.09
C GLY A 1009 36.08 -53.50 41.23
N GLY A 1010 37.40 -53.35 41.18
CA GLY A 1010 38.42 -54.00 42.01
C GLY A 1010 39.87 -53.66 41.61
N ARG A 1011 40.75 -53.54 42.62
CA ARG A 1011 42.24 -53.49 42.57
C ARG A 1011 42.98 -52.25 42.01
N SER A 1012 43.60 -51.54 42.97
CA SER A 1012 45.00 -51.06 43.01
C SER A 1012 45.55 -50.05 41.99
N THR A 1013 45.84 -48.86 42.52
CA THR A 1013 46.89 -47.93 42.06
C THR A 1013 48.30 -48.40 42.44
N PRO A 1014 49.35 -47.87 41.78
CA PRO A 1014 50.55 -47.39 42.50
C PRO A 1014 50.91 -45.92 42.19
N GLN A 1015 51.79 -45.34 43.01
CA GLN A 1015 52.41 -44.01 42.80
C GLN A 1015 53.87 -44.12 42.27
N PRO A 1016 54.51 -43.01 41.83
CA PRO A 1016 55.69 -43.07 40.95
C PRO A 1016 57.05 -42.69 41.61
N GLN A 1017 58.15 -43.21 41.04
CA GLN A 1017 59.54 -42.68 41.03
C GLN A 1017 60.46 -43.68 40.27
N PRO A 1018 61.73 -43.36 39.92
CA PRO A 1018 62.31 -42.08 39.46
C PRO A 1018 62.99 -42.24 38.05
N ARG A 1019 63.77 -41.25 37.57
CA ARG A 1019 64.54 -41.31 36.31
C ARG A 1019 65.97 -41.85 36.50
N PRO A 1020 66.49 -42.64 35.53
CA PRO A 1020 67.92 -42.73 35.21
C PRO A 1020 68.36 -41.82 34.03
N VAL A 1021 69.66 -41.85 33.71
CA VAL A 1021 70.36 -41.00 32.72
C VAL A 1021 70.68 -41.82 31.44
N PRO A 1022 70.63 -41.24 30.22
CA PRO A 1022 71.03 -41.94 28.99
C PRO A 1022 72.56 -41.96 28.78
N GLN A 1023 73.08 -43.07 28.26
CA GLN A 1023 74.48 -43.23 27.85
C GLN A 1023 74.55 -44.00 26.50
N GLN A 1024 75.66 -43.85 25.77
CA GLN A 1024 75.85 -44.31 24.37
C GLN A 1024 76.23 -45.81 24.29
N LEU A 1025 76.46 -46.53 23.18
CA LEU A 1025 76.93 -46.33 21.78
C LEU A 1025 76.33 -47.49 20.91
N PRO A 1026 76.77 -47.81 19.66
CA PRO A 1026 77.53 -47.10 18.61
C PRO A 1026 76.71 -46.95 17.29
N GLY A 1027 77.18 -46.38 16.17
CA GLY A 1027 78.42 -45.66 15.84
C GLY A 1027 78.63 -45.57 14.31
N GLY A 1028 79.42 -44.60 13.81
CA GLY A 1028 79.82 -44.55 12.39
C GLY A 1028 80.18 -43.17 11.83
N GLY A 1029 81.46 -42.95 11.47
CA GLY A 1029 81.86 -42.03 10.39
C GLY A 1029 82.03 -40.53 10.69
N HIS A 1030 83.20 -40.16 11.25
CA HIS A 1030 84.04 -38.99 10.91
C HIS A 1030 83.71 -38.26 9.57
N SER A 1031 83.89 -36.96 9.29
CA SER A 1031 84.67 -35.79 9.81
C SER A 1031 84.80 -34.82 8.58
N MET A 1032 85.05 -33.50 8.56
CA MET A 1032 85.23 -32.36 9.50
C MET A 1032 84.58 -31.09 8.85
N VAL A 1033 84.13 -30.03 9.56
CA VAL A 1033 84.80 -28.73 9.88
C VAL A 1033 85.44 -28.03 8.64
N SER A 1034 85.24 -26.75 8.27
CA SER A 1034 85.05 -25.52 9.09
C SER A 1034 84.37 -24.30 8.39
N SER A 1035 84.34 -23.18 9.15
CA SER A 1035 84.49 -21.75 8.77
C SER A 1035 83.33 -20.84 8.31
N VAL A 1036 82.72 -20.13 9.29
CA VAL A 1036 82.57 -18.64 9.49
C VAL A 1036 82.27 -17.63 8.30
N PRO A 1037 81.86 -16.35 8.55
CA PRO A 1037 80.84 -15.63 7.74
C PRO A 1037 81.41 -14.26 7.20
N PRO A 1038 80.72 -13.09 7.12
CA PRO A 1038 79.28 -12.71 7.16
C PRO A 1038 78.84 -11.65 6.09
N GLN A 1039 77.62 -11.08 6.25
CA GLN A 1039 77.23 -9.70 5.80
C GLN A 1039 77.10 -9.48 4.25
N VAL A 1040 76.47 -8.44 3.66
CA VAL A 1040 75.37 -7.50 4.03
C VAL A 1040 74.77 -6.88 2.73
N VAL A 1041 73.80 -5.95 2.84
CA VAL A 1041 73.14 -5.11 1.80
C VAL A 1041 72.08 -5.77 0.87
N MET A 1042 71.11 -4.93 0.46
CA MET A 1042 70.19 -5.06 -0.69
C MET A 1042 70.74 -4.18 -1.85
N PRO A 1043 69.99 -3.74 -2.89
CA PRO A 1043 68.72 -4.20 -3.49
C PRO A 1043 68.84 -4.44 -5.03
N VAL A 1044 67.71 -4.53 -5.75
CA VAL A 1044 67.41 -3.89 -7.07
C VAL A 1044 66.45 -4.73 -7.97
N GLN A 1045 65.35 -4.07 -8.35
CA GLN A 1045 64.50 -4.16 -9.57
C GLN A 1045 64.40 -5.43 -10.46
N ALA A 1046 63.16 -5.94 -10.54
CA ALA A 1046 62.32 -6.03 -11.76
C ALA A 1046 62.56 -7.10 -12.86
N ALA A 1047 61.64 -7.06 -13.84
CA ALA A 1047 61.52 -7.80 -15.10
C ALA A 1047 60.75 -9.16 -15.12
N VAL A 1048 59.94 -9.27 -16.17
CA VAL A 1048 59.19 -10.41 -16.75
C VAL A 1048 59.90 -10.80 -18.08
N PRO A 1049 59.54 -11.83 -18.89
CA PRO A 1049 58.45 -12.83 -18.78
C PRO A 1049 58.83 -14.29 -19.20
N GLN A 1050 57.80 -15.14 -19.33
CA GLN A 1050 57.58 -16.11 -20.44
C GLN A 1050 58.29 -17.51 -20.54
N GLN A 1051 57.43 -18.55 -20.42
CA GLN A 1051 57.08 -19.55 -21.47
C GLN A 1051 57.72 -20.96 -21.54
N VAL A 1052 56.88 -21.87 -22.09
CA VAL A 1052 57.08 -23.19 -22.75
C VAL A 1052 57.45 -24.47 -21.94
N SER A 1053 56.89 -25.59 -22.43
CA SER A 1053 57.42 -26.98 -22.44
C SER A 1053 57.21 -27.92 -21.23
N MET A 1054 56.99 -29.24 -21.40
CA MET A 1054 56.50 -30.05 -22.56
C MET A 1054 56.15 -31.53 -22.16
N LEU A 1055 55.27 -32.17 -22.95
CA LEU A 1055 55.24 -33.60 -23.38
C LEU A 1055 54.96 -34.82 -22.45
N ASN A 1056 54.30 -35.82 -23.10
CA ASN A 1056 54.23 -37.29 -22.89
C ASN A 1056 53.53 -37.85 -21.61
N GLY A 1057 52.79 -38.98 -21.66
CA GLY A 1057 52.39 -39.90 -22.76
C GLY A 1057 51.73 -41.19 -22.20
N SER A 1058 51.23 -42.19 -22.95
CA SER A 1058 50.86 -42.30 -24.38
C SER A 1058 50.30 -43.71 -24.73
N ALA A 1059 49.31 -43.79 -25.65
CA ALA A 1059 48.89 -44.98 -26.44
C ALA A 1059 48.12 -46.14 -25.73
N SER A 1060 47.39 -47.04 -26.42
CA SER A 1060 47.34 -47.38 -27.88
C SER A 1060 45.92 -47.69 -28.43
N HIS A 1061 45.78 -48.32 -29.63
CA HIS A 1061 44.55 -48.30 -30.46
C HIS A 1061 44.31 -49.56 -31.33
N GLN A 1062 43.06 -50.03 -31.47
CA GLN A 1062 42.55 -50.99 -32.49
C GLN A 1062 41.04 -50.77 -32.76
N ARG A 1063 40.43 -51.01 -33.94
CA ARG A 1063 40.90 -51.04 -35.36
C ARG A 1063 39.67 -50.96 -36.30
N THR A 1064 39.84 -50.55 -37.57
CA THR A 1064 38.81 -50.46 -38.66
C THR A 1064 39.40 -51.03 -39.98
N PRO A 1065 38.67 -51.21 -41.13
CA PRO A 1065 38.37 -50.09 -42.07
C PRO A 1065 37.19 -50.25 -43.12
N SER A 1066 36.91 -49.15 -43.88
CA SER A 1066 36.46 -49.01 -45.31
C SER A 1066 35.47 -49.99 -46.01
N SER A 1067 34.62 -49.58 -46.96
CA SER A 1067 34.78 -48.51 -47.97
C SER A 1067 33.53 -47.65 -48.27
N SER A 1068 33.37 -47.15 -49.50
CA SER A 1068 33.12 -45.70 -49.69
C SER A 1068 32.74 -45.20 -51.11
N SER A 1069 31.53 -44.69 -51.29
CA SER A 1069 31.07 -43.78 -52.38
C SER A 1069 29.81 -43.03 -51.92
N ALA A 1070 29.45 -41.81 -52.33
CA ALA A 1070 30.03 -40.90 -53.32
C ALA A 1070 30.03 -39.41 -52.82
N ARG A 1071 30.36 -38.47 -53.71
CA ARG A 1071 30.71 -37.05 -53.45
C ARG A 1071 29.50 -36.13 -53.20
N ALA A 1072 29.62 -35.17 -52.28
CA ALA A 1072 28.59 -34.16 -51.97
C ALA A 1072 29.06 -32.70 -52.24
N PRO A 1073 28.15 -31.71 -52.40
CA PRO A 1073 28.47 -30.32 -52.79
C PRO A 1073 28.83 -29.38 -51.60
N PRO A 1074 29.24 -28.12 -51.85
CA PRO A 1074 29.74 -27.20 -50.81
C PRO A 1074 28.64 -26.51 -49.99
N PRO A 1075 28.96 -25.94 -48.81
CA PRO A 1075 28.03 -25.14 -48.01
C PRO A 1075 27.70 -23.79 -48.66
N PRO A 1076 26.53 -23.20 -48.38
CA PRO A 1076 26.09 -21.91 -48.93
C PRO A 1076 26.89 -20.72 -48.38
N PRO A 1077 26.88 -19.55 -49.07
CA PRO A 1077 27.61 -18.35 -48.67
C PRO A 1077 27.10 -17.74 -47.35
N PRO A 1078 27.93 -16.94 -46.65
CA PRO A 1078 27.53 -16.27 -45.42
C PRO A 1078 26.40 -15.24 -45.67
N PRO A 1079 25.47 -15.05 -44.72
CA PRO A 1079 24.50 -13.97 -44.79
C PRO A 1079 25.20 -12.60 -44.76
N PRO A 1080 24.61 -11.55 -45.37
CA PRO A 1080 25.18 -10.21 -45.35
C PRO A 1080 25.34 -9.69 -43.92
N PRO A 1081 26.32 -8.78 -43.67
CA PRO A 1081 26.57 -8.26 -42.33
C PRO A 1081 25.32 -7.56 -41.78
N PRO A 1082 24.96 -7.79 -40.49
CA PRO A 1082 23.89 -7.04 -39.87
C PRO A 1082 24.24 -5.54 -39.88
N PRO A 1083 23.26 -4.64 -40.14
CA PRO A 1083 23.52 -3.20 -40.19
C PRO A 1083 24.04 -2.70 -38.84
N PHE A 1084 24.88 -1.66 -38.89
CA PHE A 1084 25.47 -1.05 -37.70
C PHE A 1084 24.41 -0.74 -36.65
N ALA A 1085 24.62 -1.24 -35.43
CA ALA A 1085 23.74 -0.94 -34.31
C ALA A 1085 23.76 0.57 -34.03
N ALA A 1086 22.60 1.22 -34.14
CA ALA A 1086 22.46 2.59 -33.68
C ALA A 1086 22.76 2.66 -32.16
N PRO A 1087 23.50 3.68 -31.70
CA PRO A 1087 23.83 3.81 -30.28
C PRO A 1087 22.56 4.00 -29.44
N SER A 1088 22.58 3.47 -28.22
CA SER A 1088 21.50 3.64 -27.25
C SER A 1088 21.26 5.13 -26.96
N GLN A 1089 20.05 5.61 -27.22
CA GLN A 1089 19.61 6.93 -26.78
C GLN A 1089 19.25 6.85 -25.30
N ASP A 1090 20.14 7.31 -24.42
CA ASP A 1090 19.80 7.53 -23.01
C ASP A 1090 18.71 8.62 -22.91
N PRO A 1091 17.71 8.46 -22.02
CA PRO A 1091 16.59 9.38 -21.93
C PRO A 1091 17.06 10.80 -21.56
N ILE A 1092 16.54 11.77 -22.32
CA ILE A 1092 16.95 13.18 -22.24
C ILE A 1092 15.99 13.95 -21.31
N TYR A 1093 16.57 14.79 -20.45
CA TYR A 1093 15.83 15.57 -19.46
C TYR A 1093 16.10 17.07 -19.64
N ARG A 1094 15.09 17.89 -19.39
CA ARG A 1094 15.16 19.36 -19.40
C ARG A 1094 15.00 19.94 -18.00
N VAL A 1095 15.81 20.94 -17.71
CA VAL A 1095 15.77 21.72 -16.46
C VAL A 1095 14.60 22.71 -16.49
N LEU A 1096 13.76 22.71 -15.45
CA LEU A 1096 12.58 23.59 -15.31
C LEU A 1096 12.88 24.93 -14.61
N TYR A 1097 13.89 24.96 -13.73
CA TYR A 1097 14.25 26.10 -12.88
C TYR A 1097 15.76 26.12 -12.64
N ASP A 1098 16.33 27.30 -12.47
CA ASP A 1098 17.75 27.47 -12.14
C ASP A 1098 18.05 26.93 -10.74
N PHE A 1099 19.18 26.24 -10.58
CA PHE A 1099 19.68 25.73 -9.30
C PHE A 1099 21.19 25.99 -9.21
N ALA A 1100 21.63 26.70 -8.18
CA ALA A 1100 23.04 26.92 -7.90
C ALA A 1100 23.53 25.94 -6.82
N GLY A 1101 24.41 25.02 -7.19
CA GLY A 1101 25.04 24.07 -6.25
C GLY A 1101 25.92 24.81 -5.24
N GLN A 1102 25.83 24.41 -3.97
CA GLN A 1102 26.54 25.03 -2.85
C GLN A 1102 27.66 24.14 -2.29
N GLY A 1103 27.72 22.85 -2.69
CA GLY A 1103 28.78 21.91 -2.33
C GLY A 1103 29.53 21.35 -3.54
N GLU A 1104 30.76 20.85 -3.33
CA GLU A 1104 31.66 20.32 -4.38
C GLU A 1104 31.09 19.16 -5.22
N ASN A 1105 29.99 18.54 -4.78
CA ASN A 1105 29.33 17.43 -5.48
C ASN A 1105 27.95 17.80 -6.06
N GLU A 1106 27.54 19.07 -6.01
CA GLU A 1106 26.23 19.55 -6.49
C GLU A 1106 26.36 20.18 -7.88
N LEU A 1107 25.49 19.78 -8.82
CA LEU A 1107 25.53 20.27 -10.19
C LEU A 1107 24.64 21.51 -10.37
N SER A 1108 25.24 22.66 -10.64
CA SER A 1108 24.49 23.88 -10.96
C SER A 1108 23.75 23.74 -12.29
N LEU A 1109 22.43 23.89 -12.27
CA LEU A 1109 21.54 23.77 -13.43
C LEU A 1109 21.03 25.14 -13.88
N ILE A 1110 20.88 25.34 -15.20
CA ILE A 1110 20.26 26.54 -15.79
C ILE A 1110 18.91 26.18 -16.41
N LYS A 1111 17.90 27.02 -16.23
CA LYS A 1111 16.55 26.78 -16.76
C LYS A 1111 16.55 26.61 -18.28
N GLY A 1112 15.94 25.53 -18.76
CA GLY A 1112 15.87 25.15 -20.16
C GLY A 1112 17.05 24.31 -20.67
N GLU A 1113 18.11 24.18 -19.87
CA GLU A 1113 19.28 23.32 -20.14
C GLU A 1113 18.88 21.84 -20.27
N VAL A 1114 19.67 21.09 -21.03
CA VAL A 1114 19.40 19.69 -21.38
C VAL A 1114 20.49 18.79 -20.78
N ILE A 1115 20.06 17.80 -20.00
CA ILE A 1115 20.90 16.94 -19.15
C ILE A 1115 20.47 15.47 -19.27
N ILE A 1116 21.39 14.56 -18.91
CA ILE A 1116 21.16 13.12 -18.83
C ILE A 1116 21.20 12.71 -17.35
N ILE A 1117 20.32 11.81 -16.91
CA ILE A 1117 20.30 11.32 -15.54
C ILE A 1117 20.98 9.96 -15.45
N ILE A 1118 22.12 9.89 -14.74
CA ILE A 1118 22.89 8.66 -14.52
C ILE A 1118 22.22 7.79 -13.46
N GLN A 1119 21.78 8.39 -12.35
CA GLN A 1119 21.24 7.65 -11.20
C GLN A 1119 20.11 8.43 -10.53
N LYS A 1120 18.99 7.75 -10.26
CA LYS A 1120 17.82 8.31 -9.56
C LYS A 1120 17.76 7.76 -8.14
N GLU A 1121 17.90 8.60 -7.11
CA GLU A 1121 17.66 8.21 -5.72
C GLU A 1121 16.27 8.63 -5.20
N LEU A 1122 15.79 7.91 -4.19
CA LEU A 1122 14.47 8.12 -3.56
C LEU A 1122 14.43 9.27 -2.54
N ASN A 1123 15.57 9.95 -2.33
CA ASN A 1123 15.72 11.09 -1.41
C ASN A 1123 15.41 12.46 -2.07
N GLY A 1124 15.04 12.48 -3.35
CA GLY A 1124 14.76 13.70 -4.11
C GLY A 1124 15.97 14.29 -4.84
N TRP A 1125 17.13 13.62 -4.83
CA TRP A 1125 18.32 14.03 -5.56
C TRP A 1125 18.70 12.99 -6.61
N TRP A 1126 19.00 13.45 -7.82
CA TRP A 1126 19.43 12.60 -8.94
C TRP A 1126 20.84 13.00 -9.37
N LEU A 1127 21.67 12.03 -9.73
CA LEU A 1127 23.00 12.26 -10.30
C LEU A 1127 22.81 12.62 -11.78
N ALA A 1128 23.00 13.90 -12.08
CA ALA A 1128 22.84 14.46 -13.41
C ALA A 1128 24.20 14.60 -14.10
N LYS A 1129 24.16 14.61 -15.43
CA LYS A 1129 25.30 14.82 -16.33
C LYS A 1129 24.93 15.84 -17.41
N LYS A 1130 25.79 16.83 -17.63
CA LYS A 1130 25.66 17.82 -18.71
C LYS A 1130 26.35 17.35 -19.99
N GLN A 1131 26.10 18.08 -21.10
CA GLN A 1131 26.76 17.85 -22.39
C GLN A 1131 28.27 18.17 -22.38
N ASP A 1132 28.78 18.89 -21.37
CA ASP A 1132 30.21 19.15 -21.14
C ASP A 1132 30.91 18.04 -20.31
N ASP A 1133 30.25 16.90 -20.17
CA ASP A 1133 30.62 15.74 -19.36
C ASP A 1133 30.66 15.95 -17.83
N SER A 1134 30.38 17.17 -17.33
CA SER A 1134 30.32 17.46 -15.90
C SER A 1134 29.17 16.72 -15.21
N GLN A 1135 29.41 16.28 -13.97
CA GLN A 1135 28.54 15.39 -13.21
C GLN A 1135 28.40 15.87 -11.76
N GLY A 1136 27.19 15.76 -11.22
CA GLY A 1136 26.91 16.07 -9.83
C GLY A 1136 25.43 15.89 -9.47
N TRP A 1137 25.11 16.03 -8.20
CA TRP A 1137 23.76 15.86 -7.69
C TRP A 1137 22.91 17.10 -7.93
N ALA A 1138 21.69 16.89 -8.42
CA ALA A 1138 20.70 17.95 -8.61
C ALA A 1138 19.31 17.53 -8.09
N PRO A 1139 18.46 18.47 -7.64
CA PRO A 1139 17.13 18.15 -7.14
C PRO A 1139 16.20 17.63 -8.24
N SER A 1140 15.58 16.47 -8.05
CA SER A 1140 14.70 15.85 -9.06
C SER A 1140 13.49 16.72 -9.43
N ALA A 1141 12.98 17.52 -8.49
CA ALA A 1141 11.86 18.45 -8.71
C ALA A 1141 12.17 19.59 -9.69
N TYR A 1142 13.44 19.79 -10.07
CA TYR A 1142 13.89 20.84 -10.98
C TYR A 1142 14.04 20.32 -12.42
N ILE A 1143 13.70 19.05 -12.68
CA ILE A 1143 14.07 18.30 -13.88
C ILE A 1143 12.83 17.56 -14.42
N LYS A 1144 12.60 17.59 -15.74
CA LYS A 1144 11.50 16.87 -16.42
C LYS A 1144 12.02 16.04 -17.60
N GLU A 1145 11.46 14.86 -17.80
CA GLU A 1145 11.71 14.02 -18.98
C GLU A 1145 11.11 14.66 -20.24
N GLU A 1146 11.83 14.60 -21.37
CA GLU A 1146 11.39 15.19 -22.64
C GLU A 1146 11.11 14.10 -23.68
N GLU A 1147 9.82 13.84 -23.92
CA GLU A 1147 9.37 12.83 -24.89
C GLU A 1147 9.67 13.26 -26.33
N VAL A 1148 10.44 12.44 -27.06
CA VAL A 1148 10.76 12.67 -28.46
C VAL A 1148 9.57 12.29 -29.35
N PRO A 1149 9.03 13.20 -30.19
CA PRO A 1149 7.90 12.88 -31.06
C PRO A 1149 8.30 11.87 -32.14
N LYS A 1150 7.44 10.87 -32.38
CA LYS A 1150 7.66 9.87 -33.44
C LYS A 1150 7.54 10.49 -34.85
N PRO A 1151 8.38 10.10 -35.81
CA PRO A 1151 8.21 10.48 -37.22
C PRO A 1151 6.91 9.91 -37.81
N ALA A 1152 6.31 10.64 -38.76
CA ALA A 1152 5.19 10.15 -39.56
C ALA A 1152 5.65 9.07 -40.57
N PRO A 1153 4.78 8.11 -40.94
CA PRO A 1153 5.10 7.11 -41.96
C PRO A 1153 5.21 7.72 -43.37
N PRO A 1154 6.03 7.16 -44.26
CA PRO A 1154 6.17 7.63 -45.64
C PRO A 1154 4.93 7.30 -46.50
N PRO A 1155 4.63 8.09 -47.55
CA PRO A 1155 3.55 7.81 -48.48
C PRO A 1155 3.85 6.59 -49.38
N PRO A 1156 2.81 5.92 -49.94
CA PRO A 1156 2.98 4.78 -50.84
C PRO A 1156 3.61 5.20 -52.19
N PRO A 1157 4.33 4.29 -52.87
CA PRO A 1157 4.99 4.57 -54.14
C PRO A 1157 3.99 4.68 -55.31
N PRO A 1158 4.25 5.52 -56.33
CA PRO A 1158 3.43 5.63 -57.53
C PRO A 1158 3.61 4.44 -58.49
N PRO A 1159 2.65 4.19 -59.41
CA PRO A 1159 2.78 3.16 -60.44
C PRO A 1159 3.88 3.50 -61.47
N PRO A 1160 4.46 2.50 -62.15
CA PRO A 1160 5.54 2.70 -63.12
C PRO A 1160 5.05 3.45 -64.37
N ALA A 1161 5.85 4.41 -64.84
CA ALA A 1161 5.52 5.23 -66.00
C ALA A 1161 5.86 4.53 -67.34
N PRO A 1162 5.09 4.79 -68.42
CA PRO A 1162 5.41 4.34 -69.77
C PRO A 1162 6.57 5.16 -70.40
N ALA A 1163 6.96 4.77 -71.61
CA ALA A 1163 8.19 5.22 -72.27
C ALA A 1163 8.22 6.71 -72.70
N ALA A 1164 9.43 7.18 -73.00
CA ALA A 1164 9.79 8.59 -73.16
C ALA A 1164 9.26 9.29 -74.43
N MET A 1165 9.05 10.60 -74.32
CA MET A 1165 9.27 11.57 -75.40
C MET A 1165 9.79 12.90 -74.83
N ASN A 1166 10.70 13.57 -75.56
CA ASN A 1166 11.20 14.91 -75.25
C ASN A 1166 10.26 15.99 -75.80
N LEU A 1167 10.12 17.14 -75.14
CA LEU A 1167 10.00 18.46 -75.81
C LEU A 1167 10.21 19.66 -74.86
N ALA A 1168 10.51 20.81 -75.45
CA ALA A 1168 11.29 21.92 -74.89
C ALA A 1168 10.53 23.00 -74.07
N SER A 1169 11.29 23.65 -73.18
CA SER A 1169 11.35 25.10 -72.87
C SER A 1169 10.09 25.96 -72.55
N ALA A 1170 10.12 26.64 -71.37
CA ALA A 1170 9.79 28.09 -71.25
C ALA A 1170 10.22 28.72 -69.88
N LYS A 1171 10.49 30.04 -69.90
CA LYS A 1171 10.64 31.05 -68.81
C LYS A 1171 10.21 32.43 -69.44
N PRO A 1172 9.90 33.55 -68.72
CA PRO A 1172 10.40 33.98 -67.40
C PRO A 1172 9.39 34.75 -66.46
N LYS A 1173 9.95 35.45 -65.45
CA LYS A 1173 9.39 36.45 -64.48
C LYS A 1173 9.07 37.83 -65.16
N PRO A 1174 8.48 38.91 -64.53
CA PRO A 1174 8.84 39.54 -63.22
C PRO A 1174 7.64 40.17 -62.37
N PRO A 1175 7.67 41.37 -61.69
CA PRO A 1175 7.89 41.45 -60.20
C PRO A 1175 6.89 42.39 -59.38
N PRO A 1176 7.22 43.27 -58.36
CA PRO A 1176 6.31 43.60 -57.21
C PRO A 1176 5.84 45.09 -57.12
N PRO A 1177 5.15 45.58 -56.03
CA PRO A 1177 5.81 46.43 -54.99
C PRO A 1177 5.21 46.32 -53.51
N PRO A 1178 4.99 47.35 -52.63
CA PRO A 1178 5.70 47.45 -51.32
C PRO A 1178 4.87 47.79 -50.03
N ARG A 1179 5.57 48.12 -48.90
CA ARG A 1179 5.05 48.59 -47.58
C ARG A 1179 4.61 50.07 -47.57
N PRO A 1180 3.87 50.57 -46.54
CA PRO A 1180 4.53 51.34 -45.44
C PRO A 1180 3.82 51.29 -44.03
N ASN A 1181 4.37 52.04 -43.04
CA ASN A 1181 3.85 52.28 -41.66
C ASN A 1181 3.52 53.77 -41.44
N LYS A 1182 2.65 54.14 -40.45
CA LYS A 1182 2.90 55.11 -39.32
C LYS A 1182 1.66 55.80 -38.67
N THR A 1183 1.69 55.94 -37.32
CA THR A 1183 1.25 57.11 -36.44
C THR A 1183 -0.19 57.68 -36.44
N SER A 1184 -0.69 58.47 -35.45
CA SER A 1184 -0.54 58.58 -33.96
C SER A 1184 -1.28 59.81 -33.37
N ALA A 1185 -1.96 59.72 -32.20
CA ALA A 1185 -2.29 60.80 -31.22
C ALA A 1185 -3.08 60.18 -30.02
N ALA A 1186 -2.99 60.51 -28.71
CA ALA A 1186 -2.64 61.71 -27.90
C ALA A 1186 -3.86 62.57 -27.47
N ALA A 1187 -4.02 63.08 -26.23
CA ALA A 1187 -3.26 62.99 -24.94
C ALA A 1187 -4.29 63.01 -23.75
N ALA A 1188 -4.05 63.19 -22.43
CA ALA A 1188 -2.92 63.58 -21.55
C ALA A 1188 -3.13 62.90 -20.13
N ALA A 1189 -2.74 63.31 -18.91
CA ALA A 1189 -2.08 64.51 -18.34
C ALA A 1189 -1.43 64.26 -16.92
N ALA A 1190 -0.72 65.29 -16.42
CA ALA A 1190 -0.40 65.77 -15.06
C ALA A 1190 -0.71 64.98 -13.74
N ALA A 1191 0.12 65.01 -12.66
CA ALA A 1191 1.48 65.56 -12.48
C ALA A 1191 2.21 65.18 -11.13
N ARG A 1192 3.57 65.12 -11.18
CA ARG A 1192 4.60 65.35 -10.12
C ARG A 1192 4.83 64.33 -8.95
N ARG A 1193 5.99 64.50 -8.25
CA ARG A 1193 6.68 63.70 -7.18
C ARG A 1193 7.19 64.68 -6.07
N PRO A 1194 7.95 64.34 -4.96
CA PRO A 1194 8.50 63.05 -4.45
C PRO A 1194 8.44 62.83 -2.89
N ASN A 1195 9.21 61.84 -2.36
CA ASN A 1195 9.65 61.50 -0.96
C ASN A 1195 9.78 62.65 0.08
N PRO A 1196 9.72 62.41 1.45
CA PRO A 1196 10.63 61.49 2.21
C PRO A 1196 10.09 60.85 3.54
N MET A 1197 11.00 60.43 4.44
CA MET A 1197 10.77 59.81 5.78
C MET A 1197 10.62 60.83 6.93
N GLN A 1198 9.83 60.56 7.99
CA GLN A 1198 10.29 60.45 9.41
C GLN A 1198 9.15 60.20 10.46
N GLN A 1199 9.52 60.20 11.76
CA GLN A 1199 8.92 59.52 12.92
C GLN A 1199 7.77 60.24 13.68
N ALA A 1200 6.93 59.41 14.34
CA ALA A 1200 6.51 59.45 15.76
C ALA A 1200 5.26 60.23 16.32
N SER A 1201 4.77 59.62 17.41
CA SER A 1201 4.06 60.14 18.62
C SER A 1201 2.58 60.56 18.63
N GLU A 1202 1.77 59.66 19.23
CA GLU A 1202 0.88 59.86 20.41
C GLU A 1202 -0.57 60.42 20.33
N ALA A 1203 -1.38 59.86 21.26
CA ALA A 1203 -2.59 60.37 21.94
C ALA A 1203 -3.94 60.53 21.16
N ALA A 1204 -5.12 60.44 21.79
CA ALA A 1204 -5.55 59.69 23.00
C ALA A 1204 -7.09 59.65 23.21
N THR A 1205 -7.72 58.47 23.13
CA THR A 1205 -8.95 58.06 23.89
C THR A 1205 -10.32 58.78 23.61
N PRO A 1206 -11.49 58.31 24.15
CA PRO A 1206 -12.83 58.43 23.52
C PRO A 1206 -13.85 59.18 24.45
N PRO A 1207 -15.03 58.71 24.98
CA PRO A 1207 -15.99 57.63 24.62
C PRO A 1207 -17.52 57.89 24.87
N ALA A 1208 -18.35 56.87 24.54
CA ALA A 1208 -19.60 56.47 25.24
C ALA A 1208 -20.81 57.45 25.16
N LEU A 1209 -22.01 57.23 25.73
CA LEU A 1209 -22.60 56.19 26.61
C LEU A 1209 -23.94 55.66 26.01
N ARG A 1210 -24.71 54.67 26.51
CA ARG A 1210 -24.74 53.87 27.78
C ARG A 1210 -25.03 52.38 27.38
N GLY A 1211 -25.73 51.44 28.05
CA GLY A 1211 -26.42 51.34 29.35
C GLY A 1211 -27.94 51.12 29.22
N SER A 1212 -28.65 50.38 30.09
CA SER A 1212 -28.25 49.65 31.32
C SER A 1212 -27.61 48.26 30.99
N GLY A 1213 -27.70 47.13 31.71
CA GLY A 1213 -28.35 46.67 32.96
C GLY A 1213 -28.82 45.22 32.84
N LEU A 1214 -29.03 44.41 33.88
CA LEU A 1214 -28.75 44.42 35.33
C LEU A 1214 -28.47 42.93 35.73
N SER A 1215 -27.86 42.55 36.86
CA SER A 1215 -27.21 43.25 37.97
C SER A 1215 -26.20 42.32 38.68
N THR A 1216 -25.01 42.83 39.03
CA THR A 1216 -24.18 42.52 40.24
C THR A 1216 -23.72 41.07 40.56
N GLU A 1217 -22.46 40.79 40.97
CA GLU A 1217 -21.26 41.64 41.13
C GLU A 1217 -19.93 40.86 41.34
N THR A 1218 -18.85 41.27 40.64
CA THR A 1218 -17.42 41.24 41.08
C THR A 1218 -16.72 39.90 41.49
N ARG A 1219 -15.38 39.74 41.51
CA ARG A 1219 -14.25 40.66 41.20
C ARG A 1219 -13.02 39.91 40.66
N SER A 1220 -12.28 40.58 39.75
CA SER A 1220 -10.86 40.42 39.38
C SER A 1220 -9.97 39.31 39.98
N SER A 1221 -9.27 38.55 39.13
CA SER A 1221 -7.80 38.69 38.91
C SER A 1221 -7.27 37.61 37.95
N ASN A 1222 -6.09 37.86 37.34
CA ASN A 1222 -5.48 36.97 36.36
C ASN A 1222 -4.08 36.55 36.83
N PRO A 1223 -3.83 35.25 37.12
CA PRO A 1223 -2.45 34.75 37.19
C PRO A 1223 -2.22 33.40 36.47
N SER A 1224 -1.12 33.36 35.71
CA SER A 1224 -0.19 32.23 35.51
C SER A 1224 -0.72 30.77 35.48
N LEU A 1225 -0.62 30.13 34.31
CA LEU A 1225 -0.74 28.68 34.11
C LEU A 1225 0.41 27.90 34.79
N ALA A 1226 0.32 27.69 36.11
CA ALA A 1226 1.35 27.02 36.89
C ALA A 1226 0.82 26.23 38.11
N GLY A 1227 -0.10 25.26 37.91
CA GLY A 1227 -0.59 24.43 39.02
C GLY A 1227 -1.46 23.24 38.62
N GLY A 1228 -0.86 22.07 38.41
CA GLY A 1228 -1.63 20.82 38.20
C GLY A 1228 -0.77 19.55 38.16
N LEU A 1229 0.27 19.54 37.32
CA LEU A 1229 1.09 18.35 37.08
C LEU A 1229 1.79 17.80 38.34
N ALA A 1230 2.19 18.70 39.26
CA ALA A 1230 2.85 18.34 40.52
C ALA A 1230 1.94 17.59 41.50
N ALA A 1231 0.63 17.85 41.51
CA ALA A 1231 -0.32 17.16 42.37
C ALA A 1231 -0.60 15.72 41.88
N ALA A 1232 -0.76 15.56 40.56
CA ALA A 1232 -0.99 14.26 39.92
C ALA A 1232 0.20 13.30 40.12
N LEU A 1233 1.44 13.80 39.97
CA LEU A 1233 2.66 13.00 40.18
C LEU A 1233 2.81 12.52 41.63
N LYS A 1234 2.42 13.33 42.63
CA LYS A 1234 2.53 12.96 44.04
C LYS A 1234 1.61 11.79 44.42
N LYS A 1235 0.36 11.78 43.92
CA LYS A 1235 -0.55 10.62 44.10
C LYS A 1235 0.00 9.34 43.45
N ARG A 1236 0.58 9.44 42.24
CA ARG A 1236 1.16 8.28 41.55
C ARG A 1236 2.40 7.72 42.26
N GLN A 1237 3.16 8.56 42.96
CA GLN A 1237 4.35 8.13 43.70
C GLN A 1237 4.04 7.51 45.09
N GLN A 1238 2.83 7.72 45.62
CA GLN A 1238 2.35 7.05 46.84
C GLN A 1238 1.72 5.67 46.56
N ALA A 1239 1.06 5.50 45.40
CA ALA A 1239 0.48 4.21 45.01
C ALA A 1239 1.55 3.12 44.77
N ASN A 1240 2.69 3.48 44.17
CA ASN A 1240 3.83 2.59 43.91
C ASN A 1240 4.69 2.29 45.17
N ARG A 1241 4.07 2.24 46.36
CA ARG A 1241 4.76 2.05 47.65
C ARG A 1241 3.98 1.20 48.66
N ALA A 1242 3.00 0.42 48.19
CA ALA A 1242 2.04 -0.30 49.02
C ALA A 1242 1.77 -1.76 48.57
N THR A 1243 2.67 -2.34 47.76
CA THR A 1243 2.55 -3.71 47.21
C THR A 1243 3.93 -4.35 46.97
N ASP A 1244 4.83 -4.26 47.95
CA ASP A 1244 6.19 -4.84 47.91
C ASP A 1244 6.64 -5.37 49.30
N ASP A 1245 5.69 -5.55 50.22
CA ASP A 1245 5.86 -6.21 51.52
C ASP A 1245 4.75 -7.27 51.66
N ASP A 1246 5.07 -8.53 51.34
CA ASP A 1246 4.54 -9.75 51.99
C ASP A 1246 5.10 -11.02 51.31
N ASN A 1247 5.54 -11.99 52.14
CA ASN A 1247 5.92 -13.38 51.80
C ASN A 1247 7.18 -13.61 50.93
N ASP A 1248 8.35 -13.35 51.52
CA ASP A 1248 9.45 -14.35 51.45
C ASP A 1248 9.08 -15.49 52.43
N ASP A 1249 8.80 -16.72 51.96
CA ASP A 1249 8.88 -17.95 52.78
C ASP A 1249 8.80 -19.26 51.95
N ASP A 1250 9.76 -19.49 51.04
CA ASP A 1250 10.36 -20.82 50.76
C ASP A 1250 11.58 -20.67 49.81
N TRP A 1251 12.63 -21.49 50.01
CA TRP A 1251 14.02 -21.23 49.53
C TRP A 1251 14.39 -21.67 48.10
#